data_AF-A0A1E3HNX5-F1
#
_entry.id   AF-A0A1E3HNX5-F1
#
_cell.length_a   1.000
_cell.length_b   1.000
_cell.length_c   1.000
_cell.angle_alpha   90.00
_cell.angle_beta   90.00
_cell.angle_gamma   90.00
#
_symmetry.space_group_name_H-M   'P 1'
#
loop_
_entity.id
_entity.type
_entity.pdbx_description
1 polymer ?
#
loop_
_entity_poly.entity_id
_entity_poly.type
_entity_poly.pdbx_seq_one_letter_code
_entity_poly.pdbx_strand_id
1 'polypeptide(L)'
;MAANVNASAPAAPVVSMEKTDKRDYLIALEKSAQSAWADQKVFETNPPPLPEGISSYADFFASGKSMEDLQKQYPKWFGTFPYAYMNGSLHLGHAFTISKVEFAAGFERMRGKRVLFPVAYHATGMPIKSASDKLIREMELFGQDFAGYEAEPEETDALVTAKGESSDPSKGKKGKLQAKSTGLTYQFQILELIGVPREELKQFAEPLHWLNYFPPIAKTDLTGAGARVDWRRQFITTPANPYYDSFVRWQMNKLHKQERVKFGKRYTIYSPKDGQPCMDHDRSSGEAVNPQEYTAVKMEVLGWGPYASDDFKKSVEGKKVHMVAATLRPETMYGQTNCYVGVNIKYGLYEANDNELFLVTDRAARNMAFQGIFDRPRGVYTKVAEITGEDLLGTKITPPFGLVKEVYVLPMEGVLPTKGTGVVTSVPSDSPDDWRALMDLRKKAEMYKIKPEWAAVDPIAVLTTPKYGDMAAETLCTQLKIQSQRDKDKLAEAKAETYKEGFYNGKMLVGEFKGLSVQEAKPRVRQQMLDAGLAVAYAEPESEVISRSADVCVVALIDQWYLDYGEPAWKSAAEKLLDQLNTYQGETRNNFKSVLDWLNQWACARSYGLGSKLPWDPVWLVESLSDSTVYMSYYTVANLLHEDYFGKTPGPLGITPEQMTDEVWEHVLGDGQLPADSPLDPEKAAQLKYSFNYFYPLDVRSSGKDLIPNHLTFWVYCHAALFPEKHWPKAVRANGHLMLNGKKMSKSTGNFLTMAEATKKYGADAMRLTLADAGDDISDAK
;
A
#
# COMPACT_ATOMS: atom_id res chain seq x y z
N MET A 1 -35.30 30.59 -7.24
CA MET A 1 -36.46 30.64 -6.33
C MET A 1 -36.18 29.69 -5.18
N ALA A 2 -36.44 30.13 -3.95
CA ALA A 2 -36.16 29.38 -2.72
C ALA A 2 -36.81 27.99 -2.76
N ALA A 3 -36.00 26.94 -2.65
CA ALA A 3 -36.50 25.59 -2.44
C ALA A 3 -37.11 25.51 -1.04
N ASN A 4 -38.41 25.22 -0.97
CA ASN A 4 -39.10 24.94 0.27
C ASN A 4 -38.43 23.75 0.97
N VAL A 5 -37.76 24.04 2.08
CA VAL A 5 -37.34 23.03 3.05
C VAL A 5 -38.60 22.34 3.53
N ASN A 6 -38.72 21.04 3.23
CA ASN A 6 -39.79 20.23 3.76
C ASN A 6 -39.59 20.08 5.28
N ALA A 7 -40.16 21.01 6.06
CA ALA A 7 -40.10 21.06 7.52
C ALA A 7 -40.86 19.90 8.21
N SER A 8 -41.28 18.87 7.47
CA SER A 8 -42.05 17.72 7.95
C SER A 8 -41.31 16.38 7.88
N ALA A 9 -40.05 16.34 7.43
CA ALA A 9 -39.22 15.16 7.66
C ALA A 9 -38.99 15.04 9.18
N PRO A 10 -39.35 13.92 9.84
CA PRO A 10 -39.06 13.75 11.24
C PRO A 10 -37.54 13.85 11.38
N ALA A 11 -37.08 14.87 12.12
CA ALA A 11 -35.72 14.89 12.60
C ALA A 11 -35.44 13.50 13.20
N ALA A 12 -34.33 12.86 12.79
CA ALA A 12 -33.83 11.70 13.49
C ALA A 12 -33.92 12.04 14.99
N PRO A 13 -34.57 11.19 15.82
CA PRO A 13 -34.95 11.58 17.16
C PRO A 13 -33.72 12.16 17.83
N VAL A 14 -33.78 13.46 18.16
CA VAL A 14 -32.80 14.07 19.05
C VAL A 14 -32.93 13.23 20.30
N VAL A 15 -31.99 12.32 20.51
CA VAL A 15 -31.90 11.60 21.76
C VAL A 15 -31.63 12.69 22.78
N SER A 16 -32.69 13.21 23.41
CA SER A 16 -32.54 14.10 24.54
C SER A 16 -31.81 13.28 25.57
N MET A 17 -30.54 13.59 25.78
CA MET A 17 -29.79 12.98 26.86
C MET A 17 -30.46 13.47 28.15
N GLU A 18 -31.32 12.65 28.74
CA GLU A 18 -31.93 12.94 30.03
C GLU A 18 -30.85 12.77 31.12
N LYS A 19 -30.85 13.66 32.12
CA LYS A 19 -29.95 13.59 33.30
C LYS A 19 -28.45 13.78 32.98
N THR A 20 -28.09 14.86 32.27
CA THR A 20 -26.68 15.16 31.91
C THR A 20 -25.85 15.80 33.00
N ASP A 21 -26.44 16.18 34.14
CA ASP A 21 -25.76 16.95 35.20
C ASP A 21 -24.43 16.34 35.66
N LYS A 22 -24.36 15.00 35.77
CA LYS A 22 -23.11 14.30 36.13
C LYS A 22 -22.03 14.42 35.07
N ARG A 23 -22.41 14.28 33.79
CA ARG A 23 -21.50 14.45 32.66
C ARG A 23 -21.00 15.88 32.61
N ASP A 24 -21.92 16.84 32.71
CA ASP A 24 -21.59 18.26 32.60
C ASP A 24 -20.72 18.73 33.77
N TYR A 25 -20.93 18.18 34.96
CA TYR A 25 -20.06 18.36 36.12
C TYR A 25 -18.64 17.80 35.88
N LEU A 26 -18.51 16.58 35.35
CA LEU A 26 -17.19 16.01 34.99
C LEU A 26 -16.48 16.87 33.93
N ILE A 27 -17.19 17.28 32.87
CA ILE A 27 -16.63 18.14 31.83
C ILE A 27 -16.13 19.49 32.41
N ALA A 28 -16.83 20.04 33.41
CA ALA A 28 -16.37 21.27 34.07
C ALA A 28 -15.05 21.05 34.85
N LEU A 29 -14.92 19.92 35.55
CA LEU A 29 -13.67 19.54 36.23
C LEU A 29 -12.52 19.28 35.25
N GLU A 30 -12.81 18.55 34.16
CA GLU A 30 -11.86 18.26 33.08
C GLU A 30 -11.27 19.55 32.51
N LYS A 31 -12.13 20.52 32.17
CA LYS A 31 -11.69 21.83 31.66
C LYS A 31 -10.80 22.57 32.65
N SER A 32 -11.17 22.59 33.94
CA SER A 32 -10.38 23.24 34.98
C SER A 32 -8.98 22.61 35.12
N ALA A 33 -8.91 21.27 35.11
CA ALA A 33 -7.64 20.54 35.18
C ALA A 33 -6.78 20.77 33.92
N GLN A 34 -7.38 20.73 32.74
CA GLN A 34 -6.70 20.96 31.46
C GLN A 34 -6.11 22.37 31.39
N SER A 35 -6.84 23.40 31.82
CA SER A 35 -6.33 24.77 31.92
C SER A 35 -5.15 24.85 32.89
N ALA A 36 -5.28 24.26 34.08
CA ALA A 36 -4.19 24.26 35.07
C ALA A 36 -2.91 23.56 34.54
N TRP A 37 -3.06 22.44 33.81
CA TRP A 37 -1.92 21.74 33.19
C TRP A 37 -1.25 22.58 32.11
N ALA A 38 -2.03 23.31 31.30
CA ALA A 38 -1.51 24.19 30.27
C ALA A 38 -0.75 25.38 30.88
N ASP A 39 -1.33 26.04 31.88
CA ASP A 39 -0.72 27.21 32.56
C ASP A 39 0.59 26.84 33.27
N GLN A 40 0.60 25.68 33.92
CA GLN A 40 1.78 25.17 34.65
C GLN A 40 2.78 24.45 33.74
N LYS A 41 2.46 24.25 32.45
CA LYS A 41 3.31 23.57 31.47
C LYS A 41 3.78 22.17 31.93
N VAL A 42 2.94 21.44 32.65
CA VAL A 42 3.33 20.22 33.38
C VAL A 42 3.85 19.09 32.50
N PHE A 43 3.48 19.08 31.21
CA PHE A 43 3.89 18.05 30.25
C PHE A 43 5.11 18.46 29.40
N GLU A 44 5.58 19.71 29.51
CA GLU A 44 6.80 20.16 28.84
C GLU A 44 8.02 19.50 29.50
N THR A 45 8.71 18.61 28.78
CA THR A 45 9.78 17.79 29.36
C THR A 45 11.11 18.11 28.70
N ASN A 46 12.10 18.44 29.53
CA ASN A 46 13.49 18.68 29.14
C ASN A 46 14.41 17.59 29.73
N PRO A 47 15.57 17.35 29.12
CA PRO A 47 16.65 16.58 29.75
C PRO A 47 17.01 17.15 31.13
N PRO A 48 17.62 16.35 32.02
CA PRO A 48 18.13 16.88 33.28
C PRO A 48 19.21 17.93 33.02
N PRO A 49 19.45 18.84 33.99
CA PRO A 49 20.54 19.80 33.90
C PRO A 49 21.88 19.11 33.73
N LEU A 50 22.89 19.85 33.26
CA LEU A 50 24.25 19.36 33.21
C LEU A 50 24.70 18.88 34.61
N PRO A 51 25.43 17.76 34.70
CA PRO A 51 25.96 17.27 35.97
C PRO A 51 26.87 18.31 36.65
N GLU A 52 26.97 18.24 37.98
CA GLU A 52 27.89 19.10 38.74
C GLU A 52 29.32 19.04 38.19
N GLY A 53 29.96 20.22 38.10
CA GLY A 53 31.30 20.41 37.54
C GLY A 53 31.39 20.45 36.01
N ILE A 54 30.26 20.36 35.28
CA ILE A 54 30.22 20.51 33.82
C ILE A 54 29.61 21.87 33.47
N SER A 55 30.38 22.72 32.79
CA SER A 55 30.01 24.10 32.46
C SER A 55 29.22 24.25 31.14
N SER A 56 29.36 23.30 30.22
CA SER A 56 28.75 23.36 28.89
C SER A 56 28.37 21.97 28.36
N TYR A 57 27.50 21.90 27.35
CA TYR A 57 27.14 20.64 26.70
C TYR A 57 28.32 20.05 25.94
N ALA A 58 29.18 20.88 25.34
CA ALA A 58 30.43 20.42 24.73
C ALA A 58 31.35 19.76 25.78
N ASP A 59 31.50 20.37 26.97
CA ASP A 59 32.29 19.81 28.08
C ASP A 59 31.73 18.47 28.57
N PHE A 60 30.40 18.28 28.55
CA PHE A 60 29.79 16.99 28.91
C PHE A 60 30.35 15.86 28.05
N PHE A 61 30.36 16.02 26.73
CA PHE A 61 30.89 15.01 25.82
C PHE A 61 32.42 14.87 25.90
N ALA A 62 33.15 15.97 26.15
CA ALA A 62 34.60 15.94 26.34
C ALA A 62 35.03 15.26 27.66
N SER A 63 34.21 15.36 28.70
CA SER A 63 34.50 14.79 30.03
C SER A 63 34.45 13.25 30.08
N GLY A 64 33.88 12.62 29.07
CA GLY A 64 33.66 11.16 29.04
C GLY A 64 32.58 10.67 30.01
N LYS A 65 31.79 11.57 30.63
CA LYS A 65 30.65 11.17 31.47
C LYS A 65 29.64 10.36 30.64
N SER A 66 29.11 9.29 31.25
CA SER A 66 28.19 8.38 30.58
C SER A 66 26.77 8.92 30.55
N MET A 67 26.18 9.00 29.35
CA MET A 67 24.75 9.30 29.18
C MET A 67 23.87 8.21 29.82
N GLU A 68 24.32 6.96 29.84
CA GLU A 68 23.59 5.85 30.45
C GLU A 68 23.48 6.03 31.97
N ASP A 69 24.54 6.49 32.63
CA ASP A 69 24.52 6.75 34.08
C ASP A 69 23.61 7.93 34.41
N LEU A 70 23.57 8.94 33.55
CA LEU A 70 22.63 10.04 33.67
C LEU A 70 21.18 9.57 33.51
N GLN A 71 20.91 8.65 32.57
CA GLN A 71 19.59 8.04 32.41
C GLN A 71 19.22 7.13 33.61
N LYS A 72 20.18 6.51 34.28
CA LYS A 72 19.93 5.75 35.54
C LYS A 72 19.59 6.70 36.69
N GLN A 73 20.32 7.80 36.82
CA GLN A 73 20.07 8.82 37.85
C GLN A 73 18.74 9.56 37.63
N TYR A 74 18.43 9.86 36.37
CA TYR A 74 17.18 10.50 35.95
C TYR A 74 16.46 9.61 34.93
N PRO A 75 15.72 8.59 35.40
CA PRO A 75 15.00 7.67 34.53
C PRO A 75 14.09 8.41 33.55
N LYS A 76 14.25 8.10 32.26
CA LYS A 76 13.42 8.64 31.18
C LYS A 76 12.45 7.59 30.64
N TRP A 77 11.42 8.07 29.97
CA TRP A 77 10.55 7.23 29.14
C TRP A 77 10.10 8.01 27.91
N PHE A 78 10.27 7.46 26.73
CA PHE A 78 9.91 8.09 25.47
C PHE A 78 8.95 7.17 24.70
N GLY A 79 7.70 7.62 24.54
CA GLY A 79 6.66 6.91 23.83
C GLY A 79 6.15 7.72 22.64
N THR A 80 5.84 7.03 21.54
CA THR A 80 5.22 7.66 20.36
C THR A 80 4.11 6.80 19.76
N PHE A 81 3.21 7.45 19.02
CA PHE A 81 2.36 6.79 18.03
C PHE A 81 2.67 7.35 16.63
N PRO A 82 2.35 6.63 15.55
CA PRO A 82 2.38 7.15 14.19
C PRO A 82 1.53 8.43 14.06
N TYR A 83 2.17 9.55 13.77
CA TYR A 83 1.48 10.82 13.50
C TYR A 83 0.34 10.63 12.49
N ALA A 84 -0.80 11.22 12.77
CA ALA A 84 -1.98 11.04 11.94
C ALA A 84 -1.87 11.85 10.65
N TYR A 85 -2.52 11.35 9.59
CA TYR A 85 -2.70 12.08 8.35
C TYR A 85 -3.65 13.27 8.53
N MET A 86 -3.28 14.43 8.01
CA MET A 86 -4.05 15.68 8.15
C MET A 86 -5.06 15.93 7.01
N ASN A 87 -5.75 14.87 6.58
CA ASN A 87 -6.82 14.95 5.58
C ASN A 87 -8.23 14.94 6.20
N GLY A 88 -8.32 15.11 7.52
CA GLY A 88 -9.58 15.11 8.26
C GLY A 88 -9.38 15.10 9.77
N SER A 89 -10.48 15.19 10.51
CA SER A 89 -10.50 15.14 11.98
C SER A 89 -10.19 13.74 12.52
N LEU A 90 -9.63 13.67 13.74
CA LEU A 90 -9.31 12.39 14.37
C LEU A 90 -10.59 11.65 14.79
N HIS A 91 -10.72 10.38 14.40
CA HIS A 91 -11.82 9.52 14.85
C HIS A 91 -11.49 8.66 16.07
N LEU A 92 -12.50 8.01 16.64
CA LEU A 92 -12.35 7.20 17.86
C LEU A 92 -11.35 6.04 17.69
N GLY A 93 -11.17 5.53 16.47
CA GLY A 93 -10.09 4.56 16.18
C GLY A 93 -8.67 5.12 16.39
N HIS A 94 -8.45 6.40 16.08
CA HIS A 94 -7.20 7.08 16.43
C HIS A 94 -7.13 7.24 17.95
N ALA A 95 -8.22 7.66 18.60
CA ALA A 95 -8.28 7.79 20.06
C ALA A 95 -7.89 6.50 20.78
N PHE A 96 -8.40 5.35 20.33
CA PHE A 96 -8.07 4.04 20.88
C PHE A 96 -6.57 3.73 20.76
N THR A 97 -6.00 3.87 19.57
CA THR A 97 -4.57 3.60 19.34
C THR A 97 -3.66 4.56 20.15
N ILE A 98 -4.02 5.84 20.19
CA ILE A 98 -3.28 6.87 20.95
C ILE A 98 -3.39 6.63 22.46
N SER A 99 -4.55 6.20 22.94
CA SER A 99 -4.80 5.96 24.37
C SER A 99 -3.78 5.02 24.99
N LYS A 100 -3.29 4.03 24.24
CA LYS A 100 -2.36 3.02 24.76
C LYS A 100 -1.01 3.62 25.14
N VAL A 101 -0.47 4.53 24.34
CA VAL A 101 0.77 5.26 24.67
C VAL A 101 0.50 6.38 25.67
N GLU A 102 -0.67 7.01 25.62
CA GLU A 102 -1.08 8.08 26.54
C GLU A 102 -1.24 7.57 27.98
N PHE A 103 -1.85 6.40 28.17
CA PHE A 103 -1.97 5.74 29.47
C PHE A 103 -0.60 5.32 30.01
N ALA A 104 0.26 4.76 29.16
CA ALA A 104 1.63 4.42 29.53
C ALA A 104 2.43 5.66 29.96
N ALA A 105 2.27 6.79 29.25
CA ALA A 105 2.88 8.06 29.63
C ALA A 105 2.43 8.51 31.02
N GLY A 106 1.13 8.43 31.33
CA GLY A 106 0.60 8.73 32.67
C GLY A 106 1.18 7.83 33.75
N PHE A 107 1.17 6.52 33.52
CA PHE A 107 1.69 5.52 34.45
C PHE A 107 3.18 5.70 34.73
N GLU A 108 4.00 5.90 33.70
CA GLU A 108 5.44 6.04 33.85
C GLU A 108 5.83 7.37 34.52
N ARG A 109 5.03 8.43 34.36
CA ARG A 109 5.17 9.66 35.18
C ARG A 109 4.94 9.40 36.65
N MET A 110 3.90 8.62 37.00
CA MET A 110 3.64 8.24 38.40
C MET A 110 4.76 7.39 39.01
N ARG A 111 5.54 6.70 38.17
CA ARG A 111 6.75 5.97 38.57
C ARG A 111 7.99 6.86 38.70
N GLY A 112 7.83 8.18 38.61
CA GLY A 112 8.91 9.15 38.76
C GLY A 112 9.79 9.34 37.51
N LYS A 113 9.40 8.79 36.35
CA LYS A 113 10.18 8.97 35.12
C LYS A 113 9.92 10.31 34.45
N ARG A 114 10.96 10.84 33.81
CA ARG A 114 10.89 11.96 32.86
C ARG A 114 10.29 11.46 31.54
N VAL A 115 8.98 11.63 31.42
CA VAL A 115 8.20 11.15 30.27
C VAL A 115 8.17 12.17 29.15
N LEU A 116 8.63 11.76 27.97
CA LEU A 116 8.45 12.47 26.72
C LEU A 116 7.34 11.79 25.90
N PHE A 117 6.25 12.50 25.66
CA PHE A 117 5.20 12.10 24.74
C PHE A 117 4.88 13.26 23.77
N PRO A 118 5.43 13.25 22.55
CA PRO A 118 5.23 14.29 21.56
C PRO A 118 4.23 13.86 20.46
N VAL A 119 3.71 14.85 19.72
CA VAL A 119 2.78 14.66 18.60
C VAL A 119 3.18 15.56 17.43
N ALA A 120 3.05 15.07 16.21
CA ALA A 120 3.26 15.82 14.97
C ALA A 120 2.16 15.47 13.97
N TYR A 121 2.21 16.10 12.79
CA TYR A 121 1.14 16.05 11.80
C TYR A 121 1.70 15.57 10.45
N HIS A 122 1.15 14.47 9.93
CA HIS A 122 1.61 13.89 8.68
C HIS A 122 0.83 14.49 7.50
N ALA A 123 1.55 15.18 6.62
CA ALA A 123 1.02 15.84 5.42
C ALA A 123 1.62 15.30 4.12
N THR A 124 2.71 14.55 4.19
CA THR A 124 3.39 13.94 3.04
C THR A 124 2.47 12.92 2.37
N GLY A 125 2.47 12.89 1.05
CA GLY A 125 1.71 11.97 0.24
C GLY A 125 0.62 12.63 -0.60
N MET A 126 -0.21 11.78 -1.18
CA MET A 126 -1.19 12.15 -2.20
C MET A 126 -2.60 12.51 -1.68
N PRO A 127 -3.11 11.99 -0.54
CA PRO A 127 -4.51 12.20 -0.16
C PRO A 127 -4.96 13.66 -0.09
N ILE A 128 -4.15 14.56 0.47
CA ILE A 128 -4.48 15.98 0.61
C ILE A 128 -4.54 16.66 -0.76
N LYS A 129 -3.47 16.51 -1.56
CA LYS A 129 -3.39 17.10 -2.91
C LYS A 129 -4.48 16.55 -3.84
N SER A 130 -4.78 15.26 -3.73
CA SER A 130 -5.91 14.65 -4.44
C SER A 130 -7.24 15.27 -4.04
N ALA A 131 -7.53 15.41 -2.75
CA ALA A 131 -8.79 15.97 -2.29
C ALA A 131 -8.94 17.45 -2.71
N SER A 132 -7.85 18.21 -2.70
CA SER A 132 -7.79 19.56 -3.29
C SER A 132 -8.16 19.57 -4.77
N ASP A 133 -7.55 18.69 -5.58
CA ASP A 133 -7.82 18.65 -7.03
C ASP A 133 -9.25 18.17 -7.33
N LYS A 134 -9.83 17.28 -6.49
CA LYS A 134 -11.26 16.91 -6.56
C LYS A 134 -12.15 18.13 -6.34
N LEU A 135 -11.85 18.96 -5.32
CA LEU A 135 -12.61 20.17 -5.04
C LEU A 135 -12.50 21.22 -6.15
N ILE A 136 -11.30 21.44 -6.71
CA ILE A 136 -11.10 22.34 -7.85
C ILE A 136 -12.05 21.92 -8.99
N ARG A 137 -12.09 20.62 -9.30
CA ARG A 137 -12.96 20.10 -10.34
C ARG A 137 -14.45 20.26 -10.02
N GLU A 138 -14.84 20.00 -8.78
CA GLU A 138 -16.23 20.16 -8.33
C GLU A 138 -16.67 21.64 -8.38
N MET A 139 -15.75 22.58 -8.10
CA MET A 139 -15.99 24.02 -8.26
C MET A 139 -16.18 24.42 -9.73
N GLU A 140 -15.51 23.76 -10.67
CA GLU A 140 -15.74 23.95 -12.11
C GLU A 140 -17.10 23.42 -12.56
N LEU A 141 -17.57 22.31 -11.96
CA LEU A 141 -18.85 21.68 -12.32
C LEU A 141 -20.06 22.39 -11.70
N PHE A 142 -19.96 22.79 -10.43
CA PHE A 142 -21.10 23.25 -9.63
C PHE A 142 -21.03 24.73 -9.25
N GLY A 143 -19.99 25.45 -9.69
CA GLY A 143 -19.70 26.81 -9.24
C GLY A 143 -18.87 26.83 -7.95
N GLN A 144 -18.24 27.98 -7.66
CA GLN A 144 -17.30 28.10 -6.54
C GLN A 144 -17.93 27.90 -5.15
N ASP A 145 -19.24 28.06 -5.03
CA ASP A 145 -20.05 27.84 -3.82
C ASP A 145 -20.81 26.51 -3.85
N PHE A 146 -20.58 25.69 -4.89
CA PHE A 146 -21.26 24.44 -5.15
C PHE A 146 -22.79 24.57 -5.22
N ALA A 147 -23.31 25.78 -5.52
CA ALA A 147 -24.75 26.03 -5.59
C ALA A 147 -25.42 25.41 -6.82
N GLY A 148 -24.65 25.11 -7.87
CA GLY A 148 -25.11 24.42 -9.07
C GLY A 148 -25.23 22.89 -8.92
N TYR A 149 -24.95 22.34 -7.72
CA TYR A 149 -25.18 20.93 -7.45
C TYR A 149 -26.68 20.68 -7.21
N GLU A 150 -27.30 19.95 -8.12
CA GLU A 150 -28.65 19.39 -7.94
C GLU A 150 -28.51 17.92 -7.53
N ALA A 151 -29.18 17.51 -6.45
CA ALA A 151 -29.16 16.11 -6.03
C ALA A 151 -29.88 15.27 -7.09
N GLU A 152 -29.14 14.40 -7.80
CA GLU A 152 -29.78 13.43 -8.67
C GLU A 152 -30.72 12.53 -7.84
N PRO A 153 -31.90 12.17 -8.36
CA PRO A 153 -32.71 11.13 -7.75
C PRO A 153 -31.84 9.89 -7.59
N GLU A 154 -31.95 9.15 -6.48
CA GLU A 154 -31.29 7.86 -6.30
C GLU A 154 -31.72 6.91 -7.44
N GLU A 155 -31.02 6.93 -8.58
CA GLU A 155 -31.07 5.84 -9.53
C GLU A 155 -30.39 4.65 -8.86
N THR A 156 -31.18 3.59 -8.67
CA THR A 156 -30.69 2.28 -8.28
C THR A 156 -29.86 1.71 -9.43
N ASP A 157 -28.68 2.26 -9.64
CA ASP A 157 -27.85 1.84 -10.75
C ASP A 157 -27.18 0.52 -10.36
N ALA A 158 -27.71 -0.56 -10.94
CA ALA A 158 -27.22 -1.91 -10.81
C ALA A 158 -25.90 -2.06 -11.60
N LEU A 159 -24.84 -1.38 -11.13
CA LEU A 159 -23.51 -1.59 -11.65
C LEU A 159 -23.00 -2.95 -11.16
N VAL A 160 -22.86 -3.84 -12.13
CA VAL A 160 -22.29 -5.18 -12.00
C VAL A 160 -20.88 -5.05 -11.41
N THR A 161 -20.76 -5.29 -10.11
CA THR A 161 -19.46 -5.47 -9.45
C THR A 161 -18.84 -6.77 -9.94
N ALA A 162 -17.97 -6.67 -10.93
CA ALA A 162 -17.10 -7.77 -11.33
C ALA A 162 -16.17 -8.12 -10.15
N LYS A 163 -16.38 -9.29 -9.55
CA LYS A 163 -15.55 -9.87 -8.50
C LYS A 163 -14.13 -10.12 -9.04
N GLY A 164 -13.18 -9.24 -8.73
CA GLY A 164 -11.75 -9.49 -8.88
C GLY A 164 -11.16 -9.96 -7.55
N GLU A 165 -11.11 -11.27 -7.31
CA GLU A 165 -10.18 -11.83 -6.32
C GLU A 165 -8.83 -12.03 -7.00
N SER A 166 -7.75 -11.62 -6.34
CA SER A 166 -6.39 -11.98 -6.77
C SER A 166 -6.28 -13.51 -6.77
N SER A 167 -5.92 -14.09 -7.92
CA SER A 167 -5.72 -15.53 -8.08
C SER A 167 -4.31 -15.99 -7.66
N ASP A 168 -3.52 -15.12 -7.03
CA ASP A 168 -2.19 -15.43 -6.53
C ASP A 168 -2.27 -15.90 -5.06
N PRO A 169 -2.05 -17.19 -4.77
CA PRO A 169 -2.13 -17.72 -3.42
C PRO A 169 -1.05 -17.16 -2.48
N SER A 170 0.00 -16.51 -2.99
CA SER A 170 1.04 -15.87 -2.17
C SER A 170 0.63 -14.51 -1.59
N LYS A 171 -0.42 -13.88 -2.13
CA LYS A 171 -0.97 -12.62 -1.61
C LYS A 171 -2.07 -12.94 -0.58
N GLY A 172 -1.86 -12.54 0.67
CA GLY A 172 -2.80 -12.78 1.76
C GLY A 172 -4.23 -12.32 1.44
N LYS A 173 -5.23 -13.11 1.86
CA LYS A 173 -6.67 -12.80 1.66
C LYS A 173 -7.02 -11.48 2.37
N LYS A 174 -7.15 -10.38 1.63
CA LYS A 174 -7.86 -9.19 2.12
C LYS A 174 -9.34 -9.56 2.27
N GLY A 175 -9.84 -9.52 3.50
CA GLY A 175 -11.24 -9.85 3.81
C GLY A 175 -12.22 -9.01 3.02
N LYS A 176 -13.20 -9.67 2.37
CA LYS A 176 -14.30 -9.03 1.64
C LYS A 176 -15.13 -8.17 2.59
N LEU A 177 -15.22 -6.88 2.31
CA LEU A 177 -16.22 -5.98 2.90
C LEU A 177 -17.24 -5.64 1.83
N GLN A 178 -18.50 -6.02 2.06
CA GLN A 178 -19.63 -5.33 1.46
C GLN A 178 -19.76 -3.98 2.17
N ALA A 179 -19.21 -2.93 1.57
CA ALA A 179 -19.54 -1.56 1.94
C ALA A 179 -20.69 -1.10 1.02
N LYS A 180 -21.87 -0.83 1.57
CA LYS A 180 -22.81 0.08 0.92
C LYS A 180 -22.16 1.47 0.94
N SER A 181 -22.12 2.12 -0.22
CA SER A 181 -21.55 3.46 -0.39
C SER A 181 -22.35 4.47 0.45
N THR A 182 -21.68 5.55 0.86
CA THR A 182 -22.26 6.68 1.61
C THR A 182 -23.41 7.40 0.90
N GLY A 183 -23.70 7.09 -0.37
CA GLY A 183 -24.48 7.95 -1.27
C GLY A 183 -23.78 9.28 -1.61
N LEU A 184 -22.69 9.64 -0.91
CA LEU A 184 -21.87 10.81 -1.19
C LEU A 184 -20.92 10.52 -2.35
N THR A 185 -21.03 11.33 -3.40
CA THR A 185 -20.28 11.20 -4.66
C THR A 185 -19.14 12.20 -4.75
N TYR A 186 -19.27 13.35 -4.06
CA TYR A 186 -18.38 14.50 -4.21
C TYR A 186 -17.58 14.83 -2.93
N GLN A 187 -16.37 15.35 -3.11
CA GLN A 187 -15.45 15.71 -2.04
C GLN A 187 -15.98 16.85 -1.17
N PHE A 188 -16.70 17.83 -1.75
CA PHE A 188 -17.32 18.92 -0.98
C PHE A 188 -18.30 18.36 0.06
N GLN A 189 -19.09 17.33 -0.29
CA GLN A 189 -20.03 16.69 0.62
C GLN A 189 -19.30 15.96 1.77
N ILE A 190 -18.15 15.36 1.48
CA ILE A 190 -17.33 14.68 2.48
C ILE A 190 -16.75 15.69 3.48
N LEU A 191 -16.32 16.87 3.01
CA LEU A 191 -15.82 17.94 3.86
C LEU A 191 -16.93 18.52 4.75
N GLU A 192 -18.12 18.73 4.21
CA GLU A 192 -19.29 19.15 5.00
C GLU A 192 -19.65 18.12 6.07
N LEU A 193 -19.63 16.82 5.73
CA LEU A 193 -19.92 15.75 6.66
C LEU A 193 -18.95 15.71 7.86
N ILE A 194 -17.69 16.11 7.66
CA ILE A 194 -16.69 16.19 8.75
C ILE A 194 -16.67 17.56 9.44
N GLY A 195 -17.64 18.42 9.15
CA GLY A 195 -17.88 19.68 9.84
C GLY A 195 -17.20 20.90 9.24
N VAL A 196 -16.68 20.83 8.00
CA VAL A 196 -16.16 22.02 7.31
C VAL A 196 -17.32 22.86 6.80
N PRO A 197 -17.43 24.16 7.17
CA PRO A 197 -18.49 25.03 6.68
C PRO A 197 -18.42 25.25 5.17
N ARG A 198 -19.58 25.36 4.51
CA ARG A 198 -19.67 25.47 3.04
C ARG A 198 -18.90 26.67 2.50
N GLU A 199 -18.91 27.78 3.22
CA GLU A 199 -18.20 29.02 2.91
C GLU A 199 -16.67 28.90 2.92
N GLU A 200 -16.13 27.88 3.61
CA GLU A 200 -14.69 27.63 3.71
C GLU A 200 -14.21 26.61 2.66
N LEU A 201 -15.09 25.78 2.10
CA LEU A 201 -14.74 24.67 1.20
C LEU A 201 -13.85 25.09 0.02
N LYS A 202 -14.07 26.28 -0.55
CA LYS A 202 -13.25 26.78 -1.67
C LYS A 202 -11.76 26.90 -1.30
N GLN A 203 -11.44 27.15 -0.04
CA GLN A 203 -10.05 27.32 0.42
C GLN A 203 -9.30 25.99 0.40
N PHE A 204 -10.00 24.86 0.53
CA PHE A 204 -9.44 23.51 0.47
C PHE A 204 -9.02 23.09 -0.96
N ALA A 205 -9.34 23.88 -1.98
CA ALA A 205 -8.70 23.78 -3.30
C ALA A 205 -7.17 23.97 -3.21
N GLU A 206 -6.68 24.74 -2.23
CA GLU A 206 -5.26 24.91 -1.95
C GLU A 206 -4.78 23.87 -0.92
N PRO A 207 -3.86 22.95 -1.27
CA PRO A 207 -3.42 21.87 -0.37
C PRO A 207 -2.85 22.38 0.96
N LEU A 208 -2.16 23.52 0.96
CA LEU A 208 -1.60 24.10 2.19
C LEU A 208 -2.67 24.62 3.15
N HIS A 209 -3.90 24.90 2.68
CA HIS A 209 -4.99 25.30 3.57
C HIS A 209 -5.39 24.16 4.53
N TRP A 210 -5.38 22.91 4.07
CA TRP A 210 -5.62 21.72 4.91
C TRP A 210 -4.69 21.68 6.12
N LEU A 211 -3.44 22.09 5.90
CA LEU A 211 -2.38 22.11 6.91
C LEU A 211 -2.55 23.24 7.93
N ASN A 212 -3.36 24.25 7.63
CA ASN A 212 -3.76 25.29 8.58
C ASN A 212 -5.06 24.92 9.32
N TYR A 213 -5.92 24.11 8.70
CA TYR A 213 -7.23 23.79 9.23
C TYR A 213 -7.24 22.58 10.19
N PHE A 214 -6.70 21.43 9.76
CA PHE A 214 -6.82 20.18 10.53
C PHE A 214 -5.83 20.03 11.70
N PRO A 215 -4.56 20.47 11.61
CA PRO A 215 -3.63 20.34 12.75
C PRO A 215 -4.09 21.05 14.04
N PRO A 216 -4.62 22.29 14.01
CA PRO A 216 -5.19 22.91 15.22
C PRO A 216 -6.37 22.13 15.81
N ILE A 217 -7.21 21.52 14.96
CA ILE A 217 -8.32 20.66 15.40
C ILE A 217 -7.75 19.42 16.10
N ALA A 218 -6.78 18.72 15.50
CA ALA A 218 -6.15 17.55 16.10
C ALA A 218 -5.50 17.87 17.47
N LYS A 219 -4.85 19.04 17.59
CA LYS A 219 -4.32 19.53 18.87
C LYS A 219 -5.43 19.75 19.90
N THR A 220 -6.53 20.36 19.48
CA THR A 220 -7.70 20.64 20.33
C THR A 220 -8.34 19.33 20.80
N ASP A 221 -8.53 18.37 19.90
CA ASP A 221 -9.12 17.06 20.19
C ASP A 221 -8.29 16.30 21.24
N LEU A 222 -6.96 16.25 21.05
CA LEU A 222 -6.05 15.57 21.98
C LEU A 222 -5.94 16.29 23.32
N THR A 223 -5.91 17.63 23.33
CA THR A 223 -5.92 18.43 24.56
C THR A 223 -7.24 18.25 25.31
N GLY A 224 -8.37 18.26 24.59
CA GLY A 224 -9.70 18.01 25.14
C GLY A 224 -9.88 16.59 25.67
N ALA A 225 -9.16 15.61 25.11
CA ALA A 225 -9.03 14.27 25.67
C ALA A 225 -8.07 14.19 26.88
N GLY A 226 -7.44 15.29 27.27
CA GLY A 226 -6.47 15.34 28.38
C GLY A 226 -5.16 14.59 28.11
N ALA A 227 -4.72 14.54 26.85
CA ALA A 227 -3.49 13.88 26.47
C ALA A 227 -2.25 14.62 27.01
N ARG A 228 -1.28 13.86 27.53
CA ARG A 228 -0.08 14.39 28.22
C ARG A 228 1.04 14.76 27.25
N VAL A 229 0.76 15.65 26.31
CA VAL A 229 1.63 15.95 25.17
C VAL A 229 2.57 17.13 25.43
N ASP A 230 3.85 17.01 25.06
CA ASP A 230 4.77 18.15 24.95
C ASP A 230 4.56 18.86 23.60
N TRP A 231 3.66 19.84 23.60
CA TRP A 231 3.27 20.58 22.38
C TRP A 231 4.36 21.48 21.80
N ARG A 232 5.51 21.68 22.47
CA ARG A 232 6.63 22.44 21.89
C ARG A 232 7.37 21.64 20.81
N ARG A 233 7.15 20.33 20.76
CA ARG A 233 7.81 19.40 19.84
C ARG A 233 6.94 19.04 18.64
N GLN A 234 5.83 19.75 18.45
CA GLN A 234 4.95 19.57 17.31
C GLN A 234 5.57 20.11 16.02
N PHE A 235 5.33 19.41 14.92
CA PHE A 235 5.74 19.85 13.58
C PHE A 235 4.81 19.25 12.54
N ILE A 236 4.89 19.77 11.32
CA ILE A 236 4.24 19.19 10.14
C ILE A 236 5.30 18.63 9.20
N THR A 237 4.97 17.58 8.46
CA THR A 237 5.87 17.07 7.41
C THR A 237 5.76 17.93 6.14
N THR A 238 6.55 17.60 5.10
CA THR A 238 6.71 18.34 3.83
C THR A 238 7.61 19.58 3.93
N PRO A 239 8.01 20.19 2.80
CA PRO A 239 8.74 21.46 2.76
C PRO A 239 8.03 22.65 3.44
N ALA A 240 6.75 22.50 3.80
CA ALA A 240 6.06 23.48 4.63
C ALA A 240 6.73 23.69 6.00
N ASN A 241 7.49 22.69 6.49
CA ASN A 241 8.42 22.82 7.59
C ASN A 241 9.88 22.64 7.10
N PRO A 242 10.68 23.71 7.02
CA PRO A 242 12.02 23.63 6.44
C PRO A 242 13.02 22.84 7.30
N TYR A 243 12.84 22.79 8.62
CA TYR A 243 13.69 21.97 9.49
C TYR A 243 13.42 20.48 9.29
N TYR A 244 12.15 20.09 9.19
CA TYR A 244 11.77 18.70 8.91
C TYR A 244 12.19 18.29 7.50
N ASP A 245 12.06 19.18 6.51
CA ASP A 245 12.54 18.94 5.15
C ASP A 245 14.06 18.68 5.11
N SER A 246 14.84 19.48 5.86
CA SER A 246 16.28 19.23 6.00
C SER A 246 16.60 17.90 6.69
N PHE A 247 15.80 17.50 7.69
CA PHE A 247 15.92 16.20 8.34
C PHE A 247 15.65 15.04 7.36
N VAL A 248 14.61 15.13 6.55
CA VAL A 248 14.29 14.12 5.52
C VAL A 248 15.39 14.07 4.45
N ARG A 249 15.93 15.23 4.03
CA ARG A 249 17.08 15.32 3.12
C ARG A 249 18.28 14.54 3.66
N TRP A 250 18.65 14.72 4.93
CA TRP A 250 19.72 13.95 5.58
C TRP A 250 19.43 12.45 5.57
N GLN A 251 18.22 12.04 5.98
CA GLN A 251 17.81 10.64 6.02
C GLN A 251 17.98 9.97 4.65
N MET A 252 17.45 10.60 3.60
CA MET A 252 17.48 10.06 2.25
C MET A 252 18.90 10.05 1.67
N ASN A 253 19.69 11.11 1.88
CA ASN A 253 21.09 11.15 1.48
C ASN A 253 21.91 10.06 2.16
N LYS A 254 21.68 9.80 3.44
CA LYS A 254 22.38 8.74 4.17
C LYS A 254 22.02 7.35 3.64
N LEU A 255 20.74 7.07 3.40
CA LEU A 255 20.30 5.80 2.79
C LEU A 255 20.86 5.62 1.37
N HIS A 256 20.91 6.68 0.57
CA HIS A 256 21.46 6.63 -0.78
C HIS A 256 22.98 6.42 -0.79
N LYS A 257 23.73 7.11 0.08
CA LYS A 257 25.18 6.89 0.27
C LYS A 257 25.51 5.45 0.73
N GLN A 258 24.56 4.79 1.40
CA GLN A 258 24.65 3.38 1.81
C GLN A 258 24.17 2.40 0.71
N GLU A 259 23.88 2.88 -0.51
CA GLU A 259 23.38 2.09 -1.65
C GLU A 259 22.05 1.35 -1.38
N ARG A 260 21.29 1.81 -0.38
CA ARG A 260 19.99 1.27 0.01
C ARG A 260 18.84 1.81 -0.82
N VAL A 261 19.04 2.98 -1.44
CA VAL A 261 18.14 3.57 -2.43
C VAL A 261 18.69 3.27 -3.81
N LYS A 262 17.92 2.56 -4.64
CA LYS A 262 18.30 2.14 -5.98
C LYS A 262 17.32 2.67 -7.01
N PHE A 263 17.75 2.71 -8.26
CA PHE A 263 16.93 3.12 -9.40
C PHE A 263 16.70 1.92 -10.31
N GLY A 264 15.46 1.72 -10.77
CA GLY A 264 15.16 0.61 -11.67
C GLY A 264 13.73 0.65 -12.20
N LYS A 265 13.48 -0.18 -13.20
CA LYS A 265 12.19 -0.28 -13.87
C LYS A 265 11.19 -1.08 -13.04
N ARG A 266 10.01 -0.51 -12.79
CA ARG A 266 8.91 -1.16 -12.06
C ARG A 266 7.58 -1.04 -12.80
N TYR A 267 6.78 -2.10 -12.69
CA TYR A 267 5.41 -2.08 -13.18
C TYR A 267 4.55 -1.17 -12.31
N THR A 268 3.91 -0.19 -12.95
CA THR A 268 3.01 0.76 -12.30
C THR A 268 1.78 0.97 -13.16
N ILE A 269 0.62 1.13 -12.52
CA ILE A 269 -0.60 1.56 -13.23
C ILE A 269 -0.32 2.95 -13.83
N TYR A 270 -0.65 3.12 -15.11
CA TYR A 270 -0.25 4.26 -15.92
C TYR A 270 -1.40 4.67 -16.82
N SER A 271 -1.60 5.98 -16.97
CA SER A 271 -2.57 6.53 -17.90
C SER A 271 -1.85 6.99 -19.17
N PRO A 272 -1.99 6.25 -20.31
CA PRO A 272 -1.42 6.64 -21.59
C PRO A 272 -1.75 8.08 -22.00
N LYS A 273 -2.99 8.51 -21.80
CA LYS A 273 -3.48 9.84 -22.14
C LYS A 273 -2.87 10.92 -21.26
N ASP A 274 -2.71 10.65 -19.97
CA ASP A 274 -2.14 11.63 -19.03
C ASP A 274 -0.60 11.63 -19.06
N GLY A 275 0.02 10.62 -19.68
CA GLY A 275 1.47 10.54 -19.78
C GLY A 275 2.18 10.32 -18.44
N GLN A 276 1.47 9.79 -17.43
CA GLN A 276 2.00 9.63 -16.08
C GLN A 276 1.45 8.37 -15.38
N PRO A 277 2.14 7.90 -14.31
CA PRO A 277 1.59 6.87 -13.44
C PRO A 277 0.22 7.29 -12.89
N CYS A 278 -0.79 6.43 -13.02
CA CYS A 278 -2.15 6.67 -12.57
C CYS A 278 -2.36 6.00 -11.21
N MET A 279 -2.09 6.76 -10.16
CA MET A 279 -2.22 6.32 -8.78
C MET A 279 -3.69 6.27 -8.38
N ASP A 280 -4.02 5.66 -7.24
CA ASP A 280 -5.43 5.45 -6.84
C ASP A 280 -6.31 6.69 -6.96
N HIS A 281 -5.76 7.86 -6.65
CA HIS A 281 -6.50 9.11 -6.69
C HIS A 281 -6.68 9.73 -8.09
N ASP A 282 -5.81 9.37 -9.05
CA ASP A 282 -5.93 9.74 -10.46
C ASP A 282 -7.01 8.92 -11.18
N ARG A 283 -7.62 7.96 -10.48
CA ARG A 283 -8.62 7.05 -11.01
C ARG A 283 -10.02 7.59 -10.77
N SER A 284 -10.87 7.40 -11.78
CA SER A 284 -12.34 7.49 -11.66
C SER A 284 -12.95 6.14 -11.28
N SER A 285 -12.27 5.03 -11.61
CA SER A 285 -12.65 3.66 -11.26
C SER A 285 -11.41 2.78 -11.05
N GLY A 286 -11.50 1.81 -10.14
CA GLY A 286 -10.41 0.86 -9.86
C GLY A 286 -9.39 1.36 -8.83
N GLU A 287 -9.82 2.08 -7.79
CA GLU A 287 -8.97 2.37 -6.61
C GLU A 287 -8.47 1.06 -5.98
N ALA A 288 -7.22 1.04 -5.49
CA ALA A 288 -6.53 -0.10 -4.89
C ALA A 288 -6.23 -1.28 -5.84
N VAL A 289 -6.53 -1.16 -7.14
CA VAL A 289 -6.12 -2.14 -8.16
C VAL A 289 -4.62 -2.05 -8.38
N ASN A 290 -3.94 -3.20 -8.36
CA ASN A 290 -2.49 -3.27 -8.54
C ASN A 290 -2.13 -3.88 -9.89
N PRO A 291 -0.86 -3.73 -10.34
CA PRO A 291 -0.32 -4.54 -11.41
C PRO A 291 -0.31 -6.03 -11.02
N GLN A 292 -0.82 -6.89 -11.90
CA GLN A 292 -0.68 -8.34 -11.85
C GLN A 292 0.33 -8.76 -12.90
N GLU A 293 1.41 -9.39 -12.46
CA GLU A 293 2.42 -9.95 -13.35
C GLU A 293 2.03 -11.37 -13.77
N TYR A 294 2.28 -11.67 -15.04
CA TYR A 294 2.07 -12.94 -15.72
C TYR A 294 3.35 -13.34 -16.46
N THR A 295 3.45 -14.64 -16.74
CA THR A 295 4.40 -15.15 -17.74
C THR A 295 3.65 -15.28 -19.05
N ALA A 296 4.01 -14.48 -20.06
CA ALA A 296 3.39 -14.51 -21.38
C ALA A 296 4.18 -15.47 -22.30
N VAL A 297 3.67 -16.69 -22.43
CA VAL A 297 4.30 -17.82 -23.13
C VAL A 297 4.08 -17.70 -24.64
N LYS A 298 5.13 -17.82 -25.44
CA LYS A 298 5.10 -17.66 -26.89
C LYS A 298 4.92 -19.00 -27.60
N MET A 299 3.70 -19.34 -28.01
CA MET A 299 3.42 -20.55 -28.77
C MET A 299 3.54 -20.27 -30.27
N GLU A 300 4.58 -20.80 -30.91
CA GLU A 300 4.82 -20.60 -32.34
C GLU A 300 3.75 -21.28 -33.21
N VAL A 301 3.21 -20.56 -34.19
CA VAL A 301 2.25 -21.11 -35.17
C VAL A 301 3.02 -21.90 -36.23
N LEU A 302 2.75 -23.20 -36.31
CA LEU A 302 3.34 -24.12 -37.28
C LEU A 302 2.49 -24.25 -38.55
N GLY A 303 1.19 -24.04 -38.43
CA GLY A 303 0.27 -24.09 -39.56
C GLY A 303 -1.13 -23.64 -39.18
N TRP A 304 -1.72 -22.78 -40.01
CA TRP A 304 -3.06 -22.24 -39.79
C TRP A 304 -4.15 -23.28 -39.95
N GLY A 305 -5.19 -23.17 -39.12
CA GLY A 305 -6.38 -24.03 -39.18
C GLY A 305 -7.18 -23.87 -40.48
N PRO A 306 -8.13 -24.76 -40.74
CA PRO A 306 -8.92 -24.76 -41.98
C PRO A 306 -9.84 -23.54 -42.11
N TYR A 307 -10.12 -22.84 -41.02
CA TYR A 307 -11.05 -21.69 -40.99
C TYR A 307 -10.36 -20.35 -41.24
N ALA A 308 -9.02 -20.28 -41.13
CA ALA A 308 -8.27 -19.08 -41.45
C ALA A 308 -8.31 -18.81 -42.96
N SER A 309 -8.71 -17.59 -43.36
CA SER A 309 -8.80 -17.20 -44.77
C SER A 309 -7.43 -17.11 -45.43
N ASP A 310 -7.37 -17.33 -46.75
CA ASP A 310 -6.09 -17.26 -47.48
C ASP A 310 -5.53 -15.83 -47.54
N ASP A 311 -6.40 -14.81 -47.55
CA ASP A 311 -5.97 -13.41 -47.49
C ASP A 311 -5.32 -13.09 -46.14
N PHE A 312 -5.86 -13.63 -45.04
CA PHE A 312 -5.22 -13.52 -43.73
C PHE A 312 -3.85 -14.21 -43.73
N LYS A 313 -3.75 -15.44 -44.23
CA LYS A 313 -2.48 -16.18 -44.28
C LYS A 313 -1.42 -15.43 -45.09
N LYS A 314 -1.79 -14.83 -46.23
CA LYS A 314 -0.89 -14.00 -47.04
C LYS A 314 -0.44 -12.74 -46.29
N SER A 315 -1.31 -12.12 -45.51
CA SER A 315 -0.98 -10.89 -44.77
C SER A 315 0.09 -11.08 -43.69
N VAL A 316 0.35 -12.34 -43.29
CA VAL A 316 1.30 -12.71 -42.23
C VAL A 316 2.45 -13.57 -42.77
N GLU A 317 2.50 -13.79 -44.09
CA GLU A 317 3.48 -14.62 -44.75
C GLU A 317 4.90 -14.02 -44.59
N GLY A 318 5.89 -14.90 -44.39
CA GLY A 318 7.28 -14.48 -44.19
C GLY A 318 7.63 -13.97 -42.80
N LYS A 319 6.64 -13.81 -41.89
CA LYS A 319 6.87 -13.48 -40.49
C LYS A 319 6.62 -14.67 -39.58
N LYS A 320 7.37 -14.73 -38.47
CA LYS A 320 7.18 -15.74 -37.43
C LYS A 320 6.03 -15.32 -36.51
N VAL A 321 4.98 -16.13 -36.43
CA VAL A 321 3.79 -15.79 -35.63
C VAL A 321 3.78 -16.57 -34.33
N HIS A 322 3.59 -15.85 -33.21
CA HIS A 322 3.43 -16.43 -31.89
C HIS A 322 2.04 -16.12 -31.31
N MET A 323 1.30 -17.15 -30.93
CA MET A 323 0.15 -17.02 -30.05
C MET A 323 0.65 -16.87 -28.62
N VAL A 324 0.47 -15.69 -28.05
CA VAL A 324 1.06 -15.37 -26.75
C VAL A 324 0.02 -15.57 -25.66
N ALA A 325 0.23 -16.53 -24.76
CA ALA A 325 -0.71 -16.87 -23.69
C ALA A 325 -0.19 -16.44 -22.32
N ALA A 326 -1.00 -15.72 -21.55
CA ALA A 326 -0.66 -15.29 -20.19
C ALA A 326 -0.97 -16.39 -19.16
N THR A 327 0.01 -16.77 -18.34
CA THR A 327 -0.17 -17.70 -17.22
C THR A 327 0.43 -17.17 -15.91
N LEU A 328 -0.21 -17.50 -14.79
CA LEU A 328 0.32 -17.27 -13.43
C LEU A 328 1.10 -18.48 -12.89
N ARG A 329 1.08 -19.60 -13.62
CA ARG A 329 1.64 -20.89 -13.21
C ARG A 329 2.61 -21.41 -14.28
N PRO A 330 3.75 -20.73 -14.49
CA PRO A 330 4.73 -21.15 -15.49
C PRO A 330 5.29 -22.55 -15.20
N GLU A 331 5.28 -22.99 -13.95
CA GLU A 331 5.72 -24.34 -13.56
C GLU A 331 4.90 -25.46 -14.21
N THR A 332 3.66 -25.19 -14.64
CA THR A 332 2.79 -26.22 -15.21
C THR A 332 2.96 -26.39 -16.73
N MET A 333 3.78 -25.56 -17.38
CA MET A 333 3.88 -25.52 -18.86
C MET A 333 4.40 -26.82 -19.50
N TYR A 334 4.97 -27.75 -18.73
CA TYR A 334 5.33 -29.08 -19.23
C TYR A 334 4.13 -29.93 -19.66
N GLY A 335 2.95 -29.70 -19.07
CA GLY A 335 1.75 -30.53 -19.25
C GLY A 335 0.74 -29.98 -20.26
N GLN A 336 1.20 -29.14 -21.19
CA GLN A 336 0.32 -28.53 -22.18
C GLN A 336 -0.27 -29.56 -23.15
N THR A 337 -1.60 -29.60 -23.27
CA THR A 337 -2.30 -30.51 -24.21
C THR A 337 -2.84 -29.81 -25.45
N ASN A 338 -3.15 -28.52 -25.33
CA ASN A 338 -3.74 -27.66 -26.36
C ASN A 338 -3.63 -26.18 -25.95
N CYS A 339 -4.13 -25.29 -26.80
CA CYS A 339 -4.33 -23.87 -26.48
C CYS A 339 -5.81 -23.52 -26.61
N TYR A 340 -6.31 -22.60 -25.79
CA TYR A 340 -7.69 -22.14 -25.82
C TYR A 340 -7.81 -20.69 -26.30
N VAL A 341 -8.87 -20.43 -27.07
CA VAL A 341 -9.31 -19.10 -27.50
C VAL A 341 -10.82 -18.97 -27.31
N GLY A 342 -11.29 -17.73 -27.12
CA GLY A 342 -12.71 -17.42 -27.12
C GLY A 342 -13.20 -17.21 -28.55
N VAL A 343 -14.17 -18.00 -29.00
CA VAL A 343 -14.61 -17.99 -30.42
C VAL A 343 -15.13 -16.63 -30.90
N ASN A 344 -15.75 -15.84 -30.02
CA ASN A 344 -16.31 -14.53 -30.35
C ASN A 344 -15.32 -13.36 -30.13
N ILE A 345 -14.08 -13.65 -29.71
CA ILE A 345 -13.07 -12.63 -29.46
C ILE A 345 -12.36 -12.30 -30.77
N LYS A 346 -12.14 -11.01 -31.00
CA LYS A 346 -11.28 -10.51 -32.07
C LYS A 346 -9.84 -10.41 -31.57
N TYR A 347 -8.93 -11.06 -32.28
CA TYR A 347 -7.50 -11.05 -32.02
C TYR A 347 -6.78 -10.24 -33.10
N GLY A 348 -5.78 -9.47 -32.70
CA GLY A 348 -4.90 -8.77 -33.62
C GLY A 348 -3.53 -9.42 -33.68
N LEU A 349 -2.87 -9.29 -34.82
CA LEU A 349 -1.45 -9.62 -34.96
C LEU A 349 -0.64 -8.33 -34.95
N TYR A 350 0.22 -8.20 -33.96
CA TYR A 350 1.00 -7.00 -33.71
C TYR A 350 2.49 -7.28 -33.93
N GLU A 351 3.20 -6.33 -34.52
CA GLU A 351 4.65 -6.44 -34.68
C GLU A 351 5.34 -6.42 -33.33
N ALA A 352 5.94 -7.55 -32.94
CA ALA A 352 6.80 -7.61 -31.76
C ALA A 352 8.20 -7.08 -32.06
N ASN A 353 8.71 -7.40 -33.24
CA ASN A 353 9.88 -6.81 -33.88
C ASN A 353 9.70 -6.95 -35.41
N ASP A 354 10.75 -6.68 -36.19
CA ASP A 354 10.65 -6.68 -37.65
C ASP A 354 10.32 -8.08 -38.24
N ASN A 355 10.61 -9.16 -37.50
CA ASN A 355 10.46 -10.55 -37.96
C ASN A 355 9.35 -11.34 -37.24
N GLU A 356 8.91 -10.90 -36.05
CA GLU A 356 7.94 -11.61 -35.21
C GLU A 356 6.61 -10.85 -35.08
N LEU A 357 5.50 -11.60 -35.16
CA LEU A 357 4.15 -11.12 -34.88
C LEU A 357 3.58 -11.81 -33.64
N PHE A 358 2.99 -11.04 -32.73
CA PHE A 358 2.25 -11.57 -31.58
C PHE A 358 0.75 -11.51 -31.84
N LEU A 359 0.09 -12.66 -31.74
CA LEU A 359 -1.36 -12.79 -31.75
C LEU A 359 -1.90 -12.66 -30.33
N VAL A 360 -2.57 -11.53 -30.06
CA VAL A 360 -3.13 -11.16 -28.75
C VAL A 360 -4.37 -10.27 -28.93
N THR A 361 -5.09 -9.96 -27.84
CA THR A 361 -6.12 -8.91 -27.87
C THR A 361 -5.52 -7.51 -27.94
N ASP A 362 -6.29 -6.54 -28.40
CA ASP A 362 -5.85 -5.14 -28.50
C ASP A 362 -5.46 -4.53 -27.15
N ARG A 363 -6.24 -4.85 -26.09
CA ARG A 363 -5.91 -4.45 -24.71
C ARG A 363 -4.55 -4.99 -24.26
N ALA A 364 -4.22 -6.24 -24.62
CA ALA A 364 -2.96 -6.85 -24.26
C ALA A 364 -1.80 -6.21 -25.04
N ALA A 365 -1.94 -6.01 -26.36
CA ALA A 365 -0.94 -5.31 -27.17
C ALA A 365 -0.68 -3.88 -26.66
N ARG A 366 -1.73 -3.15 -26.28
CA ARG A 366 -1.61 -1.82 -25.66
C ARG A 366 -0.78 -1.90 -24.37
N ASN A 367 -1.03 -2.84 -23.46
CA ASN A 367 -0.21 -3.00 -22.26
C ASN A 367 1.25 -3.36 -22.60
N MET A 368 1.47 -4.29 -23.53
CA MET A 368 2.82 -4.70 -23.96
C MET A 368 3.65 -3.53 -24.49
N ALA A 369 3.03 -2.61 -25.24
CA ALA A 369 3.68 -1.42 -25.76
C ALA A 369 4.20 -0.47 -24.67
N PHE A 370 3.49 -0.37 -23.53
CA PHE A 370 3.91 0.45 -22.39
C PHE A 370 4.93 -0.24 -21.47
N GLN A 371 5.22 -1.51 -21.72
CA GLN A 371 6.16 -2.32 -20.93
C GLN A 371 7.50 -2.56 -21.65
N GLY A 372 7.63 -2.07 -22.89
CA GLY A 372 8.82 -2.27 -23.70
C GLY A 372 8.97 -3.70 -24.23
N ILE A 373 7.86 -4.43 -24.39
CA ILE A 373 7.86 -5.80 -24.93
C ILE A 373 7.98 -5.78 -26.45
N PHE A 374 7.44 -4.76 -27.11
CA PHE A 374 7.63 -4.54 -28.54
C PHE A 374 8.88 -3.70 -28.78
N ASP A 375 9.65 -4.04 -29.82
CA ASP A 375 10.82 -3.29 -30.28
C ASP A 375 10.40 -2.04 -31.06
N ARG A 376 9.69 -1.15 -30.34
CA ARG A 376 9.11 0.11 -30.80
C ARG A 376 9.15 1.12 -29.65
N PRO A 377 9.05 2.43 -29.91
CA PRO A 377 8.93 3.43 -28.84
C PRO A 377 7.75 3.11 -27.89
N ARG A 378 7.90 3.47 -26.61
CA ARG A 378 6.88 3.16 -25.58
C ARG A 378 5.49 3.64 -26.01
N GLY A 379 4.52 2.74 -25.93
CA GLY A 379 3.12 3.00 -26.27
C GLY A 379 2.79 2.87 -27.76
N VAL A 380 3.77 2.60 -28.62
CA VAL A 380 3.56 2.33 -30.05
C VAL A 380 3.36 0.84 -30.28
N TYR A 381 2.29 0.47 -30.97
CA TYR A 381 1.99 -0.91 -31.37
C TYR A 381 1.30 -0.91 -32.74
N THR A 382 1.84 -1.71 -33.67
CA THR A 382 1.37 -1.76 -35.06
C THR A 382 0.60 -3.04 -35.32
N LYS A 383 -0.68 -2.92 -35.68
CA LYS A 383 -1.53 -4.05 -36.06
C LYS A 383 -1.38 -4.34 -37.56
N VAL A 384 -1.00 -5.57 -37.89
CA VAL A 384 -0.80 -6.03 -39.27
C VAL A 384 -2.05 -6.70 -39.82
N ALA A 385 -2.72 -7.50 -39.00
CA ALA A 385 -3.92 -8.24 -39.36
C ALA A 385 -4.86 -8.43 -38.15
N GLU A 386 -6.11 -8.78 -38.42
CA GLU A 386 -7.13 -9.16 -37.42
C GLU A 386 -7.76 -10.50 -37.81
N ILE A 387 -8.10 -11.31 -36.81
CA ILE A 387 -8.73 -12.62 -36.98
C ILE A 387 -9.67 -12.92 -35.80
N THR A 388 -10.78 -13.62 -36.06
CA THR A 388 -11.72 -14.01 -35.01
C THR A 388 -11.29 -15.33 -34.37
N GLY A 389 -11.59 -15.54 -33.08
CA GLY A 389 -11.24 -16.77 -32.38
C GLY A 389 -11.78 -18.05 -33.02
N GLU A 390 -12.95 -18.00 -33.65
CA GLU A 390 -13.50 -19.10 -34.43
C GLU A 390 -12.61 -19.50 -35.61
N ASP A 391 -12.01 -18.53 -36.30
CA ASP A 391 -11.16 -18.77 -37.47
C ASP A 391 -9.78 -19.36 -37.09
N LEU A 392 -9.41 -19.27 -35.79
CA LEU A 392 -8.17 -19.83 -35.25
C LEU A 392 -8.28 -21.33 -34.95
N LEU A 393 -9.47 -21.90 -34.89
CA LEU A 393 -9.66 -23.30 -34.47
C LEU A 393 -8.94 -24.27 -35.39
N GLY A 394 -8.24 -25.24 -34.80
CA GLY A 394 -7.44 -26.23 -35.54
C GLY A 394 -6.09 -25.72 -36.03
N THR A 395 -5.70 -24.49 -35.70
CA THR A 395 -4.33 -24.00 -35.90
C THR A 395 -3.37 -24.84 -35.08
N LYS A 396 -2.28 -25.28 -35.70
CA LYS A 396 -1.22 -26.09 -35.08
C LYS A 396 -0.14 -25.16 -34.53
N ILE A 397 0.25 -25.41 -33.28
CA ILE A 397 1.23 -24.61 -32.56
C ILE A 397 2.23 -25.46 -31.79
N THR A 398 3.39 -24.87 -31.49
CA THR A 398 4.38 -25.45 -30.56
C THR A 398 4.08 -24.99 -29.13
N PRO A 399 3.88 -25.90 -28.15
CA PRO A 399 3.76 -25.54 -26.74
C PRO A 399 5.16 -25.44 -26.09
N PRO A 400 5.63 -24.24 -25.68
CA PRO A 400 6.96 -24.10 -25.09
C PRO A 400 7.11 -24.93 -23.81
N PHE A 401 8.22 -25.67 -23.71
CA PHE A 401 8.49 -26.65 -22.64
C PHE A 401 7.48 -27.81 -22.53
N GLY A 402 6.46 -27.87 -23.38
CA GLY A 402 5.54 -28.99 -23.43
C GLY A 402 6.27 -30.30 -23.76
N LEU A 403 5.88 -31.38 -23.08
CA LEU A 403 6.35 -32.73 -23.39
C LEU A 403 5.85 -33.21 -24.76
N VAL A 404 4.73 -32.65 -25.21
CA VAL A 404 4.19 -32.84 -26.56
C VAL A 404 4.76 -31.76 -27.48
N LYS A 405 5.20 -32.15 -28.68
CA LYS A 405 5.87 -31.22 -29.61
C LYS A 405 4.93 -30.30 -30.38
N GLU A 406 3.70 -30.76 -30.61
CA GLU A 406 2.70 -30.03 -31.41
C GLU A 406 1.32 -30.21 -30.78
N VAL A 407 0.58 -29.12 -30.65
CA VAL A 407 -0.80 -29.13 -30.15
C VAL A 407 -1.68 -28.21 -31.00
N TYR A 408 -2.99 -28.23 -30.75
CA TYR A 408 -3.97 -27.48 -31.53
C TYR A 408 -4.65 -26.38 -30.72
N VAL A 409 -5.15 -25.36 -31.43
CA VAL A 409 -6.03 -24.32 -30.88
C VAL A 409 -7.47 -24.82 -30.85
N LEU A 410 -8.08 -24.75 -29.66
CA LEU A 410 -9.43 -25.23 -29.36
C LEU A 410 -10.30 -24.10 -28.76
N PRO A 411 -11.64 -24.20 -28.86
CA PRO A 411 -12.52 -23.21 -28.28
C PRO A 411 -12.72 -23.45 -26.78
N MET A 412 -12.83 -22.38 -26.00
CA MET A 412 -13.20 -22.45 -24.58
C MET A 412 -14.26 -21.41 -24.24
N GLU A 413 -15.31 -21.82 -23.51
CA GLU A 413 -16.31 -20.89 -22.99
C GLU A 413 -15.71 -20.13 -21.79
N GLY A 414 -15.98 -18.82 -21.71
CA GLY A 414 -15.55 -18.01 -20.56
C GLY A 414 -14.17 -17.37 -20.66
N VAL A 415 -13.46 -17.52 -21.78
CA VAL A 415 -12.30 -16.68 -22.10
C VAL A 415 -12.76 -15.22 -22.22
N LEU A 416 -12.09 -14.31 -21.52
CA LEU A 416 -12.43 -12.89 -21.52
C LEU A 416 -11.36 -12.11 -22.30
N PRO A 417 -11.74 -11.20 -23.22
CA PRO A 417 -10.77 -10.36 -23.92
C PRO A 417 -10.07 -9.35 -23.00
N THR A 418 -10.64 -9.14 -21.81
CA THR A 418 -10.19 -8.22 -20.76
C THR A 418 -9.36 -8.90 -19.67
N LYS A 419 -8.91 -10.14 -19.84
CA LYS A 419 -8.01 -10.80 -18.89
C LYS A 419 -6.88 -11.53 -19.61
N GLY A 420 -5.65 -11.27 -19.20
CA GLY A 420 -4.45 -11.75 -19.86
C GLY A 420 -4.40 -11.28 -21.33
N THR A 421 -3.97 -12.18 -22.21
CA THR A 421 -3.83 -11.90 -23.65
C THR A 421 -5.06 -12.32 -24.48
N GLY A 422 -6.09 -12.86 -23.84
CA GLY A 422 -7.19 -13.57 -24.49
C GLY A 422 -6.83 -14.94 -25.05
N VAL A 423 -5.57 -15.38 -24.94
CA VAL A 423 -5.09 -16.72 -25.30
C VAL A 423 -4.71 -17.44 -24.02
N VAL A 424 -5.16 -18.68 -23.85
CA VAL A 424 -5.01 -19.44 -22.60
C VAL A 424 -4.31 -20.78 -22.88
N THR A 425 -3.30 -21.11 -22.09
CA THR A 425 -2.67 -22.44 -22.15
C THR A 425 -3.57 -23.48 -21.49
N SER A 426 -3.58 -24.71 -22.02
CA SER A 426 -4.37 -25.82 -21.45
C SER A 426 -3.45 -26.81 -20.73
N VAL A 427 -3.54 -26.89 -19.40
CA VAL A 427 -2.87 -27.88 -18.57
C VAL A 427 -3.89 -28.65 -17.72
N PRO A 428 -4.60 -29.63 -18.32
CA PRO A 428 -5.73 -30.33 -17.70
C PRO A 428 -5.42 -31.15 -16.45
N SER A 429 -4.15 -31.45 -16.16
CA SER A 429 -3.75 -32.15 -14.92
C SER A 429 -3.91 -31.27 -13.68
N ASP A 430 -3.71 -29.96 -13.83
CA ASP A 430 -3.53 -29.00 -12.73
C ASP A 430 -4.49 -27.80 -12.79
N SER A 431 -5.32 -27.70 -13.83
CA SER A 431 -6.37 -26.69 -13.99
C SER A 431 -7.75 -27.35 -14.19
N PRO A 432 -8.69 -27.23 -13.23
CA PRO A 432 -10.04 -27.77 -13.34
C PRO A 432 -10.84 -27.24 -14.55
N ASP A 433 -10.64 -25.96 -14.89
CA ASP A 433 -11.27 -25.34 -16.06
C ASP A 433 -10.81 -26.05 -17.35
N ASP A 434 -9.50 -26.31 -17.46
CA ASP A 434 -8.88 -26.91 -18.64
C ASP A 434 -9.28 -28.39 -18.79
N TRP A 435 -9.33 -29.11 -17.67
CA TRP A 435 -9.84 -30.48 -17.61
C TRP A 435 -11.27 -30.58 -18.12
N ARG A 436 -12.16 -29.78 -17.53
CA ARG A 436 -13.58 -29.81 -17.89
C ARG A 436 -13.79 -29.36 -19.34
N ALA A 437 -13.02 -28.37 -19.79
CA ALA A 437 -13.07 -27.92 -21.17
C ALA A 437 -12.67 -29.02 -22.16
N LEU A 438 -11.52 -29.66 -21.94
CA LEU A 438 -11.04 -30.74 -22.80
C LEU A 438 -12.03 -31.90 -22.86
N MET A 439 -12.62 -32.29 -21.72
CA MET A 439 -13.58 -33.39 -21.67
C MET A 439 -14.91 -33.06 -22.37
N ASP A 440 -15.40 -31.83 -22.28
CA ASP A 440 -16.59 -31.38 -23.03
C ASP A 440 -16.36 -31.38 -24.53
N LEU A 441 -15.18 -30.90 -24.95
CA LEU A 441 -14.75 -30.88 -26.36
C LEU A 441 -14.63 -32.30 -26.94
N ARG A 442 -13.99 -33.23 -26.20
CA ARG A 442 -13.91 -34.65 -26.60
C ARG A 442 -15.29 -35.29 -26.75
N LYS A 443 -16.23 -34.97 -25.87
CA LYS A 443 -17.58 -35.54 -25.88
C LYS A 443 -18.46 -34.99 -27.01
N LYS A 444 -18.27 -33.73 -27.41
CA LYS A 444 -19.13 -33.00 -28.34
C LYS A 444 -18.35 -32.26 -29.43
N ALA A 445 -17.35 -32.91 -30.03
CA ALA A 445 -16.43 -32.27 -30.98
C ALA A 445 -17.14 -31.51 -32.12
N GLU A 446 -18.16 -32.12 -32.71
CA GLU A 446 -18.95 -31.55 -33.81
C GLU A 446 -19.70 -30.27 -33.40
N MET A 447 -20.28 -30.23 -32.20
CA MET A 447 -20.98 -29.05 -31.66
C MET A 447 -20.06 -27.84 -31.55
N TYR A 448 -18.78 -28.08 -31.25
CA TYR A 448 -17.76 -27.05 -31.09
C TYR A 448 -16.95 -26.80 -32.36
N LYS A 449 -17.35 -27.38 -33.51
CA LYS A 449 -16.66 -27.25 -34.80
C LYS A 449 -15.18 -27.65 -34.74
N ILE A 450 -14.84 -28.65 -33.94
CA ILE A 450 -13.48 -29.21 -33.87
C ILE A 450 -13.43 -30.64 -34.37
N LYS A 451 -12.28 -31.05 -34.88
CA LYS A 451 -12.03 -32.46 -35.19
C LYS A 451 -11.55 -33.21 -33.93
N PRO A 452 -12.00 -34.46 -33.68
CA PRO A 452 -11.60 -35.22 -32.48
C PRO A 452 -10.07 -35.34 -32.28
N GLU A 453 -9.31 -35.45 -33.38
CA GLU A 453 -7.85 -35.53 -33.33
C GLU A 453 -7.19 -34.27 -32.74
N TRP A 454 -7.83 -33.10 -32.81
CA TRP A 454 -7.30 -31.86 -32.25
C TRP A 454 -7.32 -31.86 -30.71
N ALA A 455 -8.18 -32.69 -30.10
CA ALA A 455 -8.32 -32.84 -28.66
C ALA A 455 -7.81 -34.21 -28.15
N ALA A 456 -7.02 -34.93 -28.96
CA ALA A 456 -6.61 -36.30 -28.66
C ALA A 456 -5.46 -36.43 -27.65
N VAL A 457 -4.71 -35.35 -27.38
CA VAL A 457 -3.60 -35.38 -26.42
C VAL A 457 -4.15 -35.60 -25.01
N ASP A 458 -3.71 -36.67 -24.35
CA ASP A 458 -4.13 -36.97 -23.00
C ASP A 458 -3.47 -36.05 -21.96
N PRO A 459 -4.18 -35.71 -20.88
CA PRO A 459 -3.64 -34.94 -19.77
C PRO A 459 -2.34 -35.54 -19.20
N ILE A 460 -1.36 -34.66 -18.96
CA ILE A 460 -0.01 -35.05 -18.55
C ILE A 460 0.23 -34.59 -17.12
N ALA A 461 0.52 -35.51 -16.21
CA ALA A 461 0.84 -35.18 -14.82
C ALA A 461 2.12 -34.33 -14.73
N VAL A 462 2.00 -33.12 -14.17
CA VAL A 462 3.14 -32.21 -13.97
C VAL A 462 3.49 -32.08 -12.50
N LEU A 463 2.48 -32.00 -11.64
CA LEU A 463 2.63 -31.88 -10.21
C LEU A 463 2.05 -33.09 -9.51
N THR A 464 2.58 -33.38 -8.32
CA THR A 464 1.93 -34.28 -7.37
C THR A 464 1.60 -33.51 -6.10
N THR A 465 0.43 -33.76 -5.55
CA THR A 465 0.00 -33.20 -4.26
C THR A 465 -0.34 -34.33 -3.30
N PRO A 466 -0.04 -34.19 -1.98
CA PRO A 466 -0.42 -35.19 -1.00
C PRO A 466 -1.93 -35.48 -0.96
N LYS A 467 -2.74 -34.45 -1.21
CA LYS A 467 -4.20 -34.52 -1.06
C LYS A 467 -4.92 -35.04 -2.31
N TYR A 468 -4.47 -34.67 -3.51
CA TYR A 468 -5.18 -34.97 -4.76
C TYR A 468 -4.35 -35.78 -5.78
N GLY A 469 -3.14 -36.20 -5.40
CA GLY A 469 -2.27 -36.99 -6.26
C GLY A 469 -1.74 -36.20 -7.47
N ASP A 470 -1.50 -36.93 -8.56
CA ASP A 470 -0.81 -36.45 -9.77
C ASP A 470 -1.76 -35.75 -10.78
N MET A 471 -3.07 -35.95 -10.60
CA MET A 471 -4.13 -35.44 -11.47
C MET A 471 -5.13 -34.65 -10.61
N ALA A 472 -4.65 -33.57 -9.99
CA ALA A 472 -5.41 -32.83 -9.00
C ALA A 472 -6.72 -32.24 -9.56
N ALA A 473 -6.67 -31.71 -10.79
CA ALA A 473 -7.81 -31.13 -11.46
C ALA A 473 -8.92 -32.16 -11.75
N GLU A 474 -8.56 -33.33 -12.28
CA GLU A 474 -9.48 -34.45 -12.51
C GLU A 474 -10.13 -34.91 -11.20
N THR A 475 -9.31 -35.12 -10.17
CA THR A 475 -9.75 -35.61 -8.86
C THR A 475 -10.79 -34.66 -8.26
N LEU A 476 -10.50 -33.36 -8.26
CA LEU A 476 -11.42 -32.35 -7.73
C LEU A 476 -12.68 -32.18 -8.57
N CYS A 477 -12.57 -32.19 -9.90
CA CYS A 477 -13.75 -32.15 -10.77
C CYS A 477 -14.68 -33.33 -10.53
N THR A 478 -14.11 -34.51 -10.29
CA THR A 478 -14.86 -35.74 -9.99
C THR A 478 -15.53 -35.65 -8.61
N GLN A 479 -14.78 -35.25 -7.57
CA GLN A 479 -15.29 -35.11 -6.20
C GLN A 479 -16.44 -34.09 -6.10
N LEU A 480 -16.30 -32.94 -6.76
CA LEU A 480 -17.30 -31.86 -6.78
C LEU A 480 -18.43 -32.09 -7.80
N LYS A 481 -18.38 -33.22 -8.53
CA LYS A 481 -19.35 -33.61 -9.56
C LYS A 481 -19.58 -32.50 -10.58
N ILE A 482 -18.49 -31.97 -11.14
CA ILE A 482 -18.49 -30.93 -12.17
C ILE A 482 -18.72 -31.59 -13.53
N GLN A 483 -19.80 -31.22 -14.21
CA GLN A 483 -20.26 -31.89 -15.42
C GLN A 483 -20.11 -31.04 -16.68
N SER A 484 -19.99 -29.71 -16.53
CA SER A 484 -19.84 -28.79 -17.66
C SER A 484 -18.91 -27.63 -17.35
N GLN A 485 -18.29 -27.07 -18.39
CA GLN A 485 -17.60 -25.76 -18.34
C GLN A 485 -18.49 -24.61 -17.80
N ARG A 486 -19.82 -24.80 -17.81
CA ARG A 486 -20.80 -23.82 -17.34
C ARG A 486 -21.03 -23.85 -15.83
N ASP A 487 -20.48 -24.82 -15.10
CA ASP A 487 -20.58 -24.95 -13.64
C ASP A 487 -19.65 -23.97 -12.92
N LYS A 488 -19.78 -22.66 -13.20
CA LYS A 488 -18.83 -21.60 -12.85
C LYS A 488 -18.46 -21.57 -11.37
N ASP A 489 -19.43 -21.67 -10.47
CA ASP A 489 -19.18 -21.58 -9.03
C ASP A 489 -18.37 -22.79 -8.51
N LYS A 490 -18.69 -23.99 -8.98
CA LYS A 490 -17.96 -25.21 -8.62
C LYS A 490 -16.55 -25.24 -9.21
N LEU A 491 -16.41 -24.76 -10.45
CA LEU A 491 -15.09 -24.64 -11.09
C LEU A 491 -14.21 -23.62 -10.37
N ALA A 492 -14.78 -22.49 -9.93
CA ALA A 492 -14.07 -21.51 -9.13
C ALA A 492 -13.61 -22.10 -7.77
N GLU A 493 -14.46 -22.87 -7.10
CA GLU A 493 -14.10 -23.60 -5.87
C GLU A 493 -12.97 -24.61 -6.12
N ALA A 494 -13.13 -25.46 -7.14
CA ALA A 494 -12.12 -26.45 -7.52
C ALA A 494 -10.77 -25.80 -7.85
N LYS A 495 -10.79 -24.70 -8.61
CA LYS A 495 -9.59 -23.96 -9.02
C LYS A 495 -8.86 -23.38 -7.82
N ALA A 496 -9.59 -22.72 -6.91
CA ALA A 496 -9.00 -22.14 -5.71
C ALA A 496 -8.29 -23.19 -4.84
N GLU A 497 -8.93 -24.36 -4.67
CA GLU A 497 -8.35 -25.46 -3.90
C GLU A 497 -7.15 -26.11 -4.61
N THR A 498 -7.27 -26.38 -5.92
CA THR A 498 -6.17 -26.96 -6.73
C THR A 498 -4.94 -26.05 -6.71
N TYR A 499 -5.13 -24.74 -6.87
CA TYR A 499 -4.03 -23.77 -6.94
C TYR A 499 -3.37 -23.58 -5.57
N LYS A 500 -4.18 -23.53 -4.50
CA LYS A 500 -3.66 -23.41 -3.14
C LYS A 500 -2.86 -24.66 -2.75
N GLU A 501 -3.44 -25.84 -2.92
CA GLU A 501 -2.77 -27.10 -2.59
C GLU A 501 -1.51 -27.31 -3.44
N GLY A 502 -1.61 -27.06 -4.75
CA GLY A 502 -0.47 -27.16 -5.67
C GLY A 502 0.65 -26.19 -5.31
N PHE A 503 0.35 -24.96 -4.88
CA PHE A 503 1.38 -23.99 -4.52
C PHE A 503 2.11 -24.35 -3.23
N TYR A 504 1.39 -24.70 -2.15
CA TYR A 504 2.00 -24.93 -0.84
C TYR A 504 2.54 -26.34 -0.64
N ASN A 505 1.88 -27.34 -1.21
CA ASN A 505 2.18 -28.76 -0.97
C ASN A 505 2.59 -29.51 -2.24
N GLY A 506 2.50 -28.88 -3.41
CA GLY A 506 2.84 -29.50 -4.68
C GLY A 506 4.34 -29.69 -4.88
N LYS A 507 4.71 -30.78 -5.55
CA LYS A 507 6.07 -31.07 -6.01
C LYS A 507 6.09 -31.34 -7.52
N MET A 508 7.16 -30.91 -8.17
CA MET A 508 7.37 -31.13 -9.60
C MET A 508 7.62 -32.62 -9.91
N LEU A 509 6.92 -33.19 -10.88
CA LEU A 509 7.13 -34.57 -11.38
C LEU A 509 8.00 -34.63 -12.64
N VAL A 510 8.07 -33.54 -13.39
CA VAL A 510 8.70 -33.43 -14.71
C VAL A 510 9.53 -32.15 -14.83
N GLY A 511 10.28 -32.03 -15.91
CA GLY A 511 11.16 -30.90 -16.18
C GLY A 511 12.47 -30.94 -15.40
N GLU A 512 13.27 -29.89 -15.55
CA GLU A 512 14.60 -29.78 -14.93
C GLU A 512 14.54 -29.71 -13.40
N PHE A 513 13.48 -29.12 -12.86
CA PHE A 513 13.29 -28.91 -11.41
C PHE A 513 12.49 -30.03 -10.75
N LYS A 514 12.48 -31.24 -11.34
CA LYS A 514 11.79 -32.41 -10.80
C LYS A 514 12.19 -32.66 -9.33
N GLY A 515 11.19 -32.91 -8.48
CA GLY A 515 11.35 -33.17 -7.05
C GLY A 515 11.35 -31.94 -6.16
N LEU A 516 11.57 -30.73 -6.71
CA LEU A 516 11.48 -29.50 -5.94
C LEU A 516 10.03 -29.15 -5.60
N SER A 517 9.86 -28.37 -4.53
CA SER A 517 8.57 -27.77 -4.20
C SER A 517 8.15 -26.75 -5.27
N VAL A 518 6.85 -26.57 -5.47
CA VAL A 518 6.34 -25.57 -6.44
C VAL A 518 6.78 -24.15 -6.08
N GLN A 519 6.89 -23.81 -4.79
CA GLN A 519 7.36 -22.49 -4.34
C GLN A 519 8.78 -22.19 -4.81
N GLU A 520 9.66 -23.19 -4.84
CA GLU A 520 11.03 -23.06 -5.32
C GLU A 520 11.12 -23.16 -6.85
N ALA A 521 10.35 -24.06 -7.46
CA ALA A 521 10.41 -24.34 -8.88
C ALA A 521 9.77 -23.23 -9.73
N LYS A 522 8.63 -22.68 -9.31
CA LYS A 522 7.88 -21.64 -10.04
C LYS A 522 8.74 -20.46 -10.51
N PRO A 523 9.49 -19.76 -9.64
CA PRO A 523 10.35 -18.65 -10.09
C PRO A 523 11.49 -19.10 -11.01
N ARG A 524 12.03 -20.32 -10.82
CA ARG A 524 13.12 -20.86 -11.63
C ARG A 524 12.67 -21.26 -13.03
N VAL A 525 11.54 -21.96 -13.16
CA VAL A 525 10.93 -22.30 -14.45
C VAL A 525 10.59 -21.04 -15.22
N ARG A 526 10.01 -20.05 -14.54
CA ARG A 526 9.74 -18.74 -15.14
C ARG A 526 11.01 -18.14 -15.74
N GLN A 527 12.07 -18.02 -14.93
CA GLN A 527 13.32 -17.43 -15.39
C GLN A 527 13.92 -18.21 -16.56
N GLN A 528 13.89 -19.55 -16.50
CA GLN A 528 14.35 -20.41 -17.58
C GLN A 528 13.60 -20.15 -18.91
N MET A 529 12.26 -19.97 -18.86
CA MET A 529 11.48 -19.63 -20.06
C MET A 529 11.81 -18.25 -20.61
N LEU A 530 12.07 -17.27 -19.74
CA LEU A 530 12.47 -15.92 -20.14
C LEU A 530 13.86 -15.94 -20.78
N ASP A 531 14.84 -16.60 -20.16
CA ASP A 531 16.22 -16.70 -20.64
C ASP A 531 16.30 -17.44 -21.99
N ALA A 532 15.46 -18.46 -22.19
CA ALA A 532 15.34 -19.18 -23.46
C ALA A 532 14.61 -18.39 -24.55
N GLY A 533 14.09 -17.19 -24.25
CA GLY A 533 13.30 -16.40 -25.18
C GLY A 533 11.96 -17.04 -25.57
N LEU A 534 11.43 -17.94 -24.73
CA LEU A 534 10.18 -18.67 -24.94
C LEU A 534 8.98 -18.00 -24.27
N ALA A 535 9.23 -17.04 -23.38
CA ALA A 535 8.21 -16.22 -22.75
C ALA A 535 8.71 -14.78 -22.57
N VAL A 536 7.80 -13.86 -22.28
CA VAL A 536 8.12 -12.49 -21.85
C VAL A 536 7.42 -12.18 -20.52
N ALA A 537 8.01 -11.31 -19.72
CA ALA A 537 7.36 -10.77 -18.53
C ALA A 537 6.29 -9.78 -18.97
N TYR A 538 5.04 -10.04 -18.58
CA TYR A 538 3.88 -9.24 -18.97
C TYR A 538 3.07 -8.91 -17.74
N ALA A 539 2.62 -7.67 -17.61
CA ALA A 539 1.73 -7.27 -16.53
C ALA A 539 0.46 -6.60 -17.05
N GLU A 540 -0.61 -6.64 -16.27
CA GLU A 540 -1.83 -5.88 -16.54
C GLU A 540 -2.49 -5.45 -15.22
N PRO A 541 -3.39 -4.46 -15.24
CA PRO A 541 -4.20 -4.16 -14.06
C PRO A 541 -5.03 -5.39 -13.62
N GLU A 542 -5.05 -5.71 -12.32
CA GLU A 542 -5.84 -6.82 -11.75
C GLU A 542 -7.33 -6.77 -12.14
N SER A 543 -7.86 -5.56 -12.34
CA SER A 543 -9.15 -5.27 -12.95
C SER A 543 -9.06 -3.97 -13.77
N GLU A 544 -10.10 -3.62 -14.52
CA GLU A 544 -10.12 -2.35 -15.25
C GLU A 544 -9.89 -1.15 -14.32
N VAL A 545 -9.07 -0.21 -14.79
CA VAL A 545 -8.78 1.05 -14.13
C VAL A 545 -9.04 2.15 -15.14
N ILE A 546 -9.85 3.13 -14.75
CA ILE A 546 -10.16 4.28 -15.58
C ILE A 546 -9.56 5.51 -14.88
N SER A 547 -8.76 6.29 -15.61
CA SER A 547 -8.25 7.56 -15.11
C SER A 547 -9.38 8.60 -15.01
N ARG A 548 -9.12 9.71 -14.35
CA ARG A 548 -10.05 10.85 -14.32
C ARG A 548 -10.19 11.55 -15.66
N SER A 549 -9.21 11.45 -16.54
CA SER A 549 -9.31 11.94 -17.93
C SER A 549 -10.10 11.00 -18.84
N ALA A 550 -10.80 10.01 -18.26
CA ALA A 550 -11.55 8.96 -18.92
C ALA A 550 -10.69 8.08 -19.85
N ASP A 551 -9.40 7.92 -19.54
CA ASP A 551 -8.54 6.97 -20.21
C ASP A 551 -8.57 5.61 -19.51
N VAL A 552 -8.56 4.53 -20.28
CA VAL A 552 -8.41 3.18 -19.74
C VAL A 552 -6.92 2.95 -19.47
N CYS A 553 -6.56 2.84 -18.20
CA CYS A 553 -5.18 2.70 -17.78
C CYS A 553 -4.58 1.35 -18.17
N VAL A 554 -3.26 1.34 -18.29
CA VAL A 554 -2.43 0.16 -18.54
C VAL A 554 -1.46 -0.04 -17.39
N VAL A 555 -0.73 -1.16 -17.38
CA VAL A 555 0.51 -1.24 -16.62
C VAL A 555 1.66 -0.82 -17.52
N ALA A 556 2.43 0.17 -17.08
CA ALA A 556 3.67 0.58 -17.73
C ALA A 556 4.87 0.13 -16.91
N LEU A 557 5.98 -0.16 -17.60
CA LEU A 557 7.27 -0.39 -16.97
C LEU A 557 8.04 0.93 -16.94
N ILE A 558 8.09 1.57 -15.77
CA ILE A 558 8.65 2.93 -15.60
C ILE A 558 9.86 2.91 -14.67
N ASP A 559 10.82 3.80 -14.91
CA ASP A 559 11.93 3.97 -13.99
C ASP A 559 11.46 4.63 -12.68
N GLN A 560 11.88 4.08 -11.55
CA GLN A 560 11.45 4.54 -10.22
C GLN A 560 12.57 4.32 -9.19
N TRP A 561 12.69 5.26 -8.25
CA TRP A 561 13.51 5.09 -7.05
C TRP A 561 12.83 4.18 -6.03
N TYR A 562 13.57 3.22 -5.49
CA TYR A 562 13.08 2.27 -4.50
C TYR A 562 14.10 2.00 -3.39
N LEU A 563 13.61 1.64 -2.21
CA LEU A 563 14.38 1.08 -1.10
C LEU A 563 14.50 -0.43 -1.28
N ASP A 564 15.72 -0.95 -1.21
CA ASP A 564 16.02 -2.37 -1.41
C ASP A 564 16.06 -3.15 -0.09
N TYR A 565 14.89 -3.31 0.55
CA TYR A 565 14.76 -4.05 1.82
C TYR A 565 15.07 -5.56 1.69
N GLY A 566 15.12 -6.09 0.47
CA GLY A 566 15.54 -7.46 0.19
C GLY A 566 17.05 -7.70 0.23
N GLU A 567 17.85 -6.64 0.39
CA GLU A 567 19.31 -6.74 0.52
C GLU A 567 19.68 -7.57 1.75
N PRO A 568 20.44 -8.68 1.60
CA PRO A 568 20.66 -9.64 2.69
C PRO A 568 21.26 -9.05 3.97
N ALA A 569 22.23 -8.13 3.88
CA ALA A 569 22.85 -7.54 5.07
C ALA A 569 21.88 -6.62 5.81
N TRP A 570 21.08 -5.83 5.09
CA TRP A 570 20.07 -4.96 5.67
C TRP A 570 18.92 -5.75 6.30
N LYS A 571 18.44 -6.81 5.62
CA LYS A 571 17.47 -7.74 6.21
C LYS A 571 18.02 -8.36 7.49
N SER A 572 19.27 -8.84 7.49
CA SER A 572 19.90 -9.42 8.69
C SER A 572 20.01 -8.41 9.85
N ALA A 573 20.33 -7.14 9.56
CA ALA A 573 20.34 -6.09 10.58
C ALA A 573 18.93 -5.81 11.14
N ALA A 574 17.90 -5.83 10.28
CA ALA A 574 16.51 -5.69 10.69
C ALA A 574 16.02 -6.88 11.54
N GLU A 575 16.39 -8.11 11.19
CA GLU A 575 16.13 -9.32 11.99
C GLU A 575 16.78 -9.23 13.37
N LYS A 576 18.05 -8.80 13.44
CA LYS A 576 18.77 -8.60 14.70
C LYS A 576 18.05 -7.59 15.60
N LEU A 577 17.60 -6.47 15.04
CA LEU A 577 16.82 -5.48 15.79
C LEU A 577 15.49 -6.07 16.26
N LEU A 578 14.76 -6.76 15.38
CA LEU A 578 13.49 -7.40 15.72
C LEU A 578 13.65 -8.40 16.87
N ASP A 579 14.72 -9.19 16.90
CA ASP A 579 14.99 -10.14 17.98
C ASP A 579 15.16 -9.47 19.36
N GLN A 580 15.70 -8.25 19.39
CA GLN A 580 15.84 -7.45 20.62
C GLN A 580 14.58 -6.67 20.99
N LEU A 581 13.71 -6.41 20.01
CA LEU A 581 12.51 -5.60 20.17
C LEU A 581 11.45 -6.35 21.00
N ASN A 582 10.93 -5.72 22.06
CA ASN A 582 9.76 -6.25 22.77
C ASN A 582 8.47 -5.99 21.98
N THR A 583 7.83 -7.04 21.47
CA THR A 583 6.60 -6.96 20.66
C THR A 583 5.31 -7.15 21.47
N TYR A 584 5.40 -7.35 22.80
CA TYR A 584 4.34 -7.68 23.76
C TYR A 584 3.54 -8.97 23.49
N GLN A 585 3.35 -9.37 22.23
CA GLN A 585 2.57 -10.52 21.80
C GLN A 585 3.34 -11.33 20.75
N GLY A 586 3.23 -12.66 20.81
CA GLY A 586 3.86 -13.57 19.86
C GLY A 586 3.35 -13.39 18.42
N GLU A 587 2.05 -13.14 18.26
CA GLU A 587 1.43 -12.89 16.95
C GLU A 587 2.02 -11.67 16.25
N THR A 588 2.21 -10.56 16.98
CA THR A 588 2.90 -9.36 16.46
C THR A 588 4.28 -9.70 15.91
N ARG A 589 5.08 -10.48 16.65
CA ARG A 589 6.42 -10.91 16.22
C ARG A 589 6.35 -11.77 14.96
N ASN A 590 5.42 -12.71 14.89
CA ASN A 590 5.24 -13.58 13.72
C ASN A 590 4.85 -12.78 12.48
N ASN A 591 3.99 -11.77 12.64
CA ASN A 591 3.62 -10.87 11.53
C ASN A 591 4.83 -10.08 11.02
N PHE A 592 5.69 -9.56 11.91
CA PHE A 592 6.96 -8.95 11.49
C PHE A 592 7.83 -9.95 10.72
N LYS A 593 8.10 -11.13 11.27
CA LYS A 593 8.94 -12.15 10.61
C LYS A 593 8.42 -12.51 9.23
N SER A 594 7.11 -12.73 9.11
CA SER A 594 6.47 -12.98 7.82
C SER A 594 6.74 -11.86 6.82
N VAL A 595 6.65 -10.59 7.25
CA VAL A 595 6.91 -9.43 6.39
C VAL A 595 8.38 -9.34 5.99
N LEU A 596 9.32 -9.53 6.93
CA LEU A 596 10.75 -9.56 6.62
C LEU A 596 11.11 -10.67 5.61
N ASP A 597 10.32 -11.75 5.53
CA ASP A 597 10.53 -12.85 4.58
C ASP A 597 10.12 -12.56 3.14
N TRP A 598 9.06 -11.78 2.91
CA TRP A 598 8.61 -11.45 1.55
C TRP A 598 8.93 -10.02 1.12
N LEU A 599 9.24 -9.11 2.06
CA LEU A 599 9.56 -7.73 1.74
C LEU A 599 10.86 -7.66 0.95
N ASN A 600 10.78 -7.09 -0.24
CA ASN A 600 11.92 -6.95 -1.15
C ASN A 600 12.12 -5.47 -1.49
N GLN A 601 11.48 -4.99 -2.57
CA GLN A 601 11.68 -3.61 -3.04
C GLN A 601 10.47 -2.74 -2.76
N TRP A 602 10.67 -1.57 -2.17
CA TRP A 602 9.61 -0.60 -1.90
C TRP A 602 9.82 0.70 -2.68
N ALA A 603 8.85 1.10 -3.49
CA ALA A 603 8.91 2.34 -4.24
C ALA A 603 8.84 3.55 -3.29
N CYS A 604 9.98 4.22 -3.07
CA CYS A 604 10.13 5.26 -2.05
C CYS A 604 9.90 6.69 -2.57
N ALA A 605 9.61 6.84 -3.86
CA ALA A 605 9.44 8.14 -4.49
C ALA A 605 8.22 8.24 -5.42
N ARG A 606 7.66 9.44 -5.55
CA ARG A 606 6.49 9.77 -6.37
C ARG A 606 6.70 11.09 -7.12
N SER A 607 6.08 11.23 -8.29
CA SER A 607 6.14 12.47 -9.09
C SER A 607 5.01 13.46 -8.78
N TYR A 608 4.04 13.08 -7.96
CA TYR A 608 2.86 13.87 -7.60
C TYR A 608 2.51 13.70 -6.12
N GLY A 609 1.97 14.77 -5.52
CA GLY A 609 1.55 14.84 -4.12
C GLY A 609 2.29 15.94 -3.34
N LEU A 610 2.18 15.90 -2.02
CA LEU A 610 2.99 16.70 -1.11
C LEU A 610 4.15 15.86 -0.60
N GLY A 611 5.30 16.48 -0.32
CA GLY A 611 6.45 15.78 0.26
C GLY A 611 7.76 16.50 0.02
N SER A 612 8.80 16.04 0.73
CA SER A 612 10.17 16.50 0.53
C SER A 612 10.69 15.99 -0.81
N LYS A 613 11.52 16.78 -1.50
CA LYS A 613 12.12 16.35 -2.77
C LYS A 613 13.29 15.39 -2.51
N LEU A 614 13.49 14.43 -3.42
CA LEU A 614 14.74 13.66 -3.42
C LEU A 614 15.92 14.61 -3.69
N PRO A 615 16.99 14.58 -2.87
CA PRO A 615 18.04 15.60 -2.97
C PRO A 615 18.87 15.51 -4.26
N TRP A 616 19.08 14.29 -4.80
CA TRP A 616 19.84 14.05 -6.02
C TRP A 616 18.98 13.95 -7.29
N ASP A 617 17.66 13.86 -7.14
CA ASP A 617 16.72 13.82 -8.27
C ASP A 617 15.42 14.57 -7.92
N PRO A 618 15.43 15.92 -7.94
CA PRO A 618 14.36 16.74 -7.40
C PRO A 618 13.03 16.69 -8.18
N VAL A 619 12.97 15.92 -9.28
CA VAL A 619 11.73 15.59 -10.00
C VAL A 619 10.83 14.70 -9.14
N TRP A 620 11.44 13.92 -8.23
CA TRP A 620 10.72 13.01 -7.36
C TRP A 620 10.59 13.57 -5.94
N LEU A 621 9.45 13.24 -5.33
CA LEU A 621 9.11 13.47 -3.93
C LEU A 621 9.29 12.18 -3.14
N VAL A 622 9.83 12.26 -1.94
CA VAL A 622 9.85 11.15 -0.98
C VAL A 622 8.41 10.83 -0.58
N GLU A 623 8.03 9.56 -0.67
CA GLU A 623 6.69 9.14 -0.29
C GLU A 623 6.53 8.96 1.22
N SER A 624 5.29 9.03 1.67
CA SER A 624 4.88 9.08 3.07
C SER A 624 5.33 7.93 3.99
N LEU A 625 5.50 6.72 3.47
CA LEU A 625 5.97 5.58 4.26
C LEU A 625 7.51 5.52 4.33
N SER A 626 8.20 6.37 3.57
CA SER A 626 9.66 6.45 3.49
C SER A 626 10.21 7.62 4.31
N ASP A 627 9.55 8.78 4.32
CA ASP A 627 9.93 9.93 5.17
C ASP A 627 9.48 9.81 6.64
N SER A 628 8.73 8.75 6.96
CA SER A 628 8.13 8.51 8.28
C SER A 628 8.84 7.46 9.13
N THR A 629 10.02 6.99 8.72
CA THR A 629 10.65 5.82 9.35
C THR A 629 11.54 6.13 10.56
N VAL A 630 12.03 7.36 10.72
CA VAL A 630 12.95 7.74 11.82
C VAL A 630 12.63 9.07 12.50
N TYR A 631 11.51 9.72 12.17
CA TYR A 631 11.14 11.06 12.68
C TYR A 631 11.01 11.17 14.21
N MET A 632 11.00 10.04 14.93
CA MET A 632 10.99 10.03 16.39
C MET A 632 12.27 10.61 16.97
N SER A 633 13.40 10.53 16.24
CA SER A 633 14.64 11.20 16.61
C SER A 633 14.48 12.72 16.52
N TYR A 634 13.79 13.23 15.50
CA TYR A 634 13.50 14.65 15.33
C TYR A 634 12.68 15.24 16.49
N TYR A 635 11.72 14.50 17.05
CA TYR A 635 10.98 14.94 18.24
C TYR A 635 11.88 15.35 19.41
N THR A 636 13.03 14.69 19.57
CA THR A 636 13.93 14.94 20.69
C THR A 636 14.57 16.33 20.63
N VAL A 637 14.59 16.96 19.45
CA VAL A 637 15.25 18.24 19.21
C VAL A 637 14.31 19.33 18.66
N ALA A 638 13.10 18.98 18.19
CA ALA A 638 12.16 19.92 17.57
C ALA A 638 11.93 21.21 18.37
N ASN A 639 11.71 21.11 19.69
CA ASN A 639 11.47 22.27 20.56
C ASN A 639 12.68 23.21 20.74
N LEU A 640 13.87 22.78 20.33
CA LEU A 640 15.09 23.59 20.34
C LEU A 640 15.31 24.29 18.99
N LEU A 641 14.73 23.73 17.91
CA LEU A 641 14.88 24.19 16.54
C LEU A 641 13.81 25.21 16.16
N HIS A 642 12.55 25.01 16.57
CA HIS A 642 11.45 25.89 16.20
C HIS A 642 10.32 25.93 17.25
N GLU A 643 9.51 26.99 17.22
CA GLU A 643 8.40 27.20 18.16
C GLU A 643 7.04 26.76 17.61
N ASP A 644 6.79 27.02 16.33
CA ASP A 644 5.53 26.70 15.66
C ASP A 644 5.64 25.41 14.83
N TYR A 645 4.51 24.78 14.49
CA TYR A 645 4.53 23.50 13.78
C TYR A 645 4.95 23.62 12.30
N PHE A 646 4.89 24.80 11.69
CA PHE A 646 5.46 25.05 10.35
C PHE A 646 6.97 25.32 10.41
N GLY A 647 7.59 25.43 11.58
CA GLY A 647 9.02 25.71 11.67
C GLY A 647 9.40 27.06 11.06
N LYS A 648 8.53 28.07 11.15
CA LYS A 648 8.78 29.42 10.63
C LYS A 648 9.47 30.31 11.66
N THR A 649 9.16 30.10 12.93
CA THR A 649 9.74 30.82 14.07
C THR A 649 10.87 29.98 14.65
N PRO A 650 12.13 30.47 14.60
CA PRO A 650 13.26 29.79 15.22
C PRO A 650 13.04 29.55 16.71
N GLY A 651 13.52 28.41 17.19
CA GLY A 651 13.40 28.00 18.58
C GLY A 651 14.36 28.75 19.51
N PRO A 652 14.43 28.35 20.79
CA PRO A 652 15.24 29.03 21.81
C PRO A 652 16.74 29.05 21.51
N LEU A 653 17.25 28.18 20.63
CA LEU A 653 18.65 28.21 20.21
C LEU A 653 18.94 29.16 19.05
N GLY A 654 17.92 29.74 18.42
CA GLY A 654 18.07 30.64 17.27
C GLY A 654 18.82 30.00 16.11
N ILE A 655 18.65 28.70 15.90
CA ILE A 655 19.24 27.93 14.80
C ILE A 655 18.31 28.10 13.60
N THR A 656 18.84 28.42 12.42
CA THR A 656 18.05 28.49 11.18
C THR A 656 18.02 27.15 10.45
N PRO A 657 17.05 26.88 9.56
CA PRO A 657 16.99 25.62 8.82
C PRO A 657 18.24 25.34 7.98
N GLU A 658 18.86 26.39 7.42
CA GLU A 658 20.04 26.30 6.55
C GLU A 658 21.29 25.85 7.32
N GLN A 659 21.36 26.12 8.64
CA GLN A 659 22.45 25.66 9.49
C GLN A 659 22.39 24.15 9.78
N MET A 660 21.23 23.51 9.57
CA MET A 660 21.05 22.07 9.78
C MET A 660 21.45 21.29 8.53
N THR A 661 22.75 21.25 8.22
CA THR A 661 23.29 20.45 7.10
C THR A 661 23.26 18.95 7.38
N ASP A 662 23.60 18.11 6.39
CA ASP A 662 23.68 16.65 6.59
C ASP A 662 24.71 16.28 7.65
N GLU A 663 25.84 16.98 7.68
CA GLU A 663 26.93 16.77 8.62
C GLU A 663 26.52 17.18 10.04
N VAL A 664 25.74 18.25 10.17
CA VAL A 664 25.17 18.68 11.46
C VAL A 664 24.16 17.65 11.97
N TRP A 665 23.26 17.16 11.12
CA TRP A 665 22.34 16.08 11.49
C TRP A 665 23.08 14.80 11.87
N GLU A 666 24.12 14.43 11.12
CA GLU A 666 24.94 13.26 11.42
C GLU A 666 25.70 13.41 12.73
N HIS A 667 26.13 14.62 13.09
CA HIS A 667 26.75 14.89 14.39
C HIS A 667 25.76 14.77 15.55
N VAL A 668 24.55 15.30 15.38
CA VAL A 668 23.52 15.37 16.42
C VAL A 668 22.86 14.02 16.66
N LEU A 669 22.48 13.30 15.59
CA LEU A 669 21.66 12.08 15.65
C LEU A 669 22.45 10.80 15.37
N GLY A 670 23.59 10.91 14.70
CA GLY A 670 24.48 9.81 14.36
C GLY A 670 25.77 9.82 15.19
N ASP A 671 26.80 9.19 14.63
CA ASP A 671 28.13 9.11 15.23
C ASP A 671 29.14 10.04 14.52
N GLY A 672 28.64 11.00 13.73
CA GLY A 672 29.48 11.96 12.99
C GLY A 672 30.17 12.99 13.89
N GLN A 673 31.28 13.53 13.39
CA GLN A 673 31.94 14.71 13.97
C GLN A 673 31.38 15.98 13.34
N LEU A 674 31.30 17.05 14.14
CA LEU A 674 30.92 18.35 13.63
C LEU A 674 32.08 18.91 12.77
N PRO A 675 31.85 19.31 11.51
CA PRO A 675 32.90 19.89 10.68
C PRO A 675 33.50 21.16 11.30
N ALA A 676 34.78 21.42 11.05
CA ALA A 676 35.46 22.62 11.57
C ALA A 676 34.89 23.93 11.00
N ASP A 677 34.35 23.86 9.77
CA ASP A 677 33.66 24.91 9.05
C ASP A 677 32.12 24.83 9.20
N SER A 678 31.63 24.11 10.22
CA SER A 678 30.19 23.97 10.44
C SER A 678 29.52 25.33 10.58
N PRO A 679 28.35 25.54 9.93
CA PRO A 679 27.58 26.75 10.10
C PRO A 679 26.89 26.83 11.47
N LEU A 680 26.90 25.75 12.26
CA LEU A 680 26.29 25.68 13.58
C LEU A 680 27.36 25.77 14.68
N ASP A 681 27.10 26.63 15.67
CA ASP A 681 27.91 26.76 16.86
C ASP A 681 28.08 25.40 17.60
N PRO A 682 29.31 25.00 17.98
CA PRO A 682 29.56 23.71 18.62
C PRO A 682 28.78 23.47 19.91
N GLU A 683 28.53 24.51 20.71
CA GLU A 683 27.79 24.37 21.96
C GLU A 683 26.30 24.13 21.68
N LYS A 684 25.72 24.82 20.69
CA LYS A 684 24.35 24.55 20.23
C LYS A 684 24.21 23.13 19.67
N ALA A 685 25.18 22.69 18.85
CA ALA A 685 25.21 21.33 18.32
C ALA A 685 25.28 20.28 19.43
N ALA A 686 26.14 20.50 20.44
CA ALA A 686 26.25 19.64 21.61
C ALA A 686 24.95 19.61 22.43
N GLN A 687 24.23 20.73 22.56
CA GLN A 687 22.95 20.77 23.24
C GLN A 687 21.86 19.95 22.53
N LEU A 688 21.77 20.03 21.19
CA LEU A 688 20.88 19.17 20.40
C LEU A 688 21.22 17.69 20.61
N LYS A 689 22.52 17.35 20.53
CA LYS A 689 23.03 15.99 20.71
C LYS A 689 22.75 15.45 22.13
N TYR A 690 22.86 16.30 23.15
CA TYR A 690 22.54 15.95 24.53
C TYR A 690 21.05 15.62 24.69
N SER A 691 20.16 16.42 24.09
CA SER A 691 18.72 16.16 24.11
C SER A 691 18.36 14.84 23.43
N PHE A 692 18.92 14.59 22.24
CA PHE A 692 18.73 13.33 21.53
C PHE A 692 19.24 12.13 22.36
N ASN A 693 20.51 12.14 22.77
CA ASN A 693 21.12 11.04 23.51
C ASN A 693 20.43 10.77 24.86
N TYR A 694 19.85 11.79 25.51
CA TYR A 694 19.09 11.59 26.74
C TYR A 694 17.75 10.88 26.48
N PHE A 695 16.99 11.29 25.47
CA PHE A 695 15.66 10.73 25.21
C PHE A 695 15.65 9.46 24.36
N TYR A 696 16.68 9.20 23.54
CA TYR A 696 16.81 7.98 22.74
C TYR A 696 17.52 6.85 23.52
N PRO A 697 17.27 5.57 23.20
CA PRO A 697 16.37 5.05 22.15
C PRO A 697 14.88 5.21 22.47
N LEU A 698 14.01 5.08 21.48
CA LEU A 698 12.55 5.06 21.69
C LEU A 698 12.13 3.87 22.57
N ASP A 699 11.46 4.12 23.70
CA ASP A 699 11.08 3.07 24.64
C ASP A 699 9.85 2.29 24.18
N VAL A 700 8.85 2.97 23.58
CA VAL A 700 7.70 2.29 22.98
C VAL A 700 7.13 3.01 21.77
N ARG A 701 6.81 2.24 20.73
CA ARG A 701 6.00 2.67 19.58
C ARG A 701 4.64 1.97 19.63
N SER A 702 3.54 2.72 19.77
CA SER A 702 2.18 2.16 19.80
C SER A 702 1.44 2.42 18.48
N SER A 703 0.83 1.39 17.89
CA SER A 703 0.18 1.49 16.58
C SER A 703 -0.89 0.42 16.34
N GLY A 704 -1.74 0.62 15.34
CA GLY A 704 -2.63 -0.41 14.82
C GLY A 704 -1.87 -1.50 14.07
N LYS A 705 -2.41 -2.73 14.06
CA LYS A 705 -1.82 -3.89 13.39
C LYS A 705 -1.67 -3.73 11.87
N ASP A 706 -2.43 -2.83 11.25
CA ASP A 706 -2.38 -2.50 9.83
C ASP A 706 -1.05 -1.88 9.38
N LEU A 707 -0.28 -1.32 10.32
CA LEU A 707 1.03 -0.74 10.04
C LEU A 707 2.21 -1.73 10.17
N ILE A 708 1.97 -2.96 10.66
CA ILE A 708 3.02 -4.01 10.71
C ILE A 708 3.60 -4.31 9.32
N PRO A 709 2.79 -4.61 8.27
CA PRO A 709 3.32 -4.99 6.95
C PRO A 709 3.99 -3.87 6.15
N ASN A 710 4.08 -2.66 6.69
CA ASN A 710 4.64 -1.49 6.02
C ASN A 710 5.44 -0.62 7.02
N HIS A 711 4.88 0.51 7.48
CA HIS A 711 5.47 1.53 8.33
C HIS A 711 6.31 0.97 9.48
N LEU A 712 5.78 0.04 10.28
CA LEU A 712 6.52 -0.50 11.43
C LEU A 712 7.68 -1.39 11.00
N THR A 713 7.55 -2.13 9.90
CA THR A 713 8.68 -2.90 9.36
C THR A 713 9.73 -1.97 8.77
N PHE A 714 9.34 -0.93 8.03
CA PHE A 714 10.26 0.07 7.48
C PHE A 714 10.96 0.85 8.60
N TRP A 715 10.26 1.14 9.69
CA TRP A 715 10.82 1.71 10.91
C TRP A 715 11.95 0.83 11.49
N VAL A 716 11.76 -0.49 11.57
CA VAL A 716 12.81 -1.42 12.00
C VAL A 716 14.01 -1.38 11.03
N TYR A 717 13.78 -1.53 9.73
CA TYR A 717 14.83 -1.49 8.72
C TYR A 717 15.64 -0.17 8.78
N CYS A 718 14.95 0.97 8.76
CA CYS A 718 15.61 2.27 8.75
C CYS A 718 16.32 2.57 10.08
N HIS A 719 15.83 2.10 11.23
CA HIS A 719 16.58 2.24 12.49
C HIS A 719 17.85 1.40 12.50
N ALA A 720 17.74 0.13 12.09
CA ALA A 720 18.90 -0.76 11.96
C ALA A 720 19.95 -0.19 10.98
N ALA A 721 19.48 0.57 10.00
CA ALA A 721 20.31 1.21 8.99
C ALA A 721 21.05 2.47 9.43
N LEU A 722 20.35 3.35 10.14
CA LEU A 722 20.75 4.74 10.33
C LEU A 722 21.35 5.04 11.70
N PHE A 723 21.08 4.19 12.68
CA PHE A 723 21.50 4.38 14.08
C PHE A 723 22.33 3.21 14.62
N PRO A 724 23.26 3.47 15.54
CA PRO A 724 23.95 2.42 16.27
C PRO A 724 22.96 1.63 17.15
N GLU A 725 23.33 0.39 17.50
CA GLU A 725 22.49 -0.55 18.26
C GLU A 725 21.98 0.01 19.59
N LYS A 726 22.78 0.82 20.30
CA LYS A 726 22.37 1.52 21.53
C LYS A 726 21.15 2.44 21.36
N HIS A 727 20.88 2.88 20.12
CA HIS A 727 19.78 3.77 19.75
C HIS A 727 18.64 3.02 19.04
N TRP A 728 18.70 1.70 18.94
CA TRP A 728 17.61 0.91 18.39
C TRP A 728 16.38 0.92 19.30
N PRO A 729 15.16 0.92 18.73
CA PRO A 729 13.95 0.96 19.53
C PRO A 729 13.78 -0.26 20.44
N LYS A 730 13.19 -0.03 21.62
CA LYS A 730 13.07 -1.09 22.64
C LYS A 730 11.78 -1.89 22.55
N ALA A 731 10.66 -1.27 22.15
CA ALA A 731 9.38 -1.96 22.12
C ALA A 731 8.40 -1.42 21.07
N VAL A 732 7.54 -2.31 20.58
CA VAL A 732 6.39 -1.99 19.74
C VAL A 732 5.13 -2.67 20.28
N ARG A 733 4.05 -1.90 20.41
CA ARG A 733 2.75 -2.40 20.84
C ARG A 733 1.76 -2.25 19.70
N ALA A 734 1.32 -3.37 19.14
CA ALA A 734 0.26 -3.41 18.14
C ALA A 734 -1.11 -3.63 18.81
N ASN A 735 -2.14 -2.94 18.34
CA ASN A 735 -3.54 -3.17 18.71
C ASN A 735 -4.40 -3.47 17.48
N GLY A 736 -5.54 -4.14 17.67
CA GLY A 736 -6.52 -4.29 16.59
C GLY A 736 -7.27 -3.00 16.27
N HIS A 737 -8.20 -3.09 15.32
CA HIS A 737 -9.07 -1.97 14.98
C HIS A 737 -10.15 -1.81 16.04
N LEU A 738 -10.52 -0.56 16.33
CA LEU A 738 -11.66 -0.29 17.21
C LEU A 738 -12.97 -0.54 16.46
N MET A 739 -13.86 -1.30 17.09
CA MET A 739 -15.25 -1.46 16.71
C MET A 739 -16.10 -0.47 17.52
N LEU A 740 -17.20 0.00 16.93
CA LEU A 740 -18.18 0.83 17.63
C LEU A 740 -19.47 0.03 17.76
N ASN A 741 -19.85 -0.29 19.00
CA ASN A 741 -21.00 -1.14 19.33
C ASN A 741 -20.96 -2.50 18.62
N GLY A 742 -19.79 -3.15 18.60
CA GLY A 742 -19.58 -4.44 17.94
C GLY A 742 -19.60 -4.42 16.41
N LYS A 743 -19.70 -3.23 15.78
CA LYS A 743 -19.68 -3.06 14.33
C LYS A 743 -18.46 -2.26 13.89
N LYS A 744 -17.93 -2.54 12.71
CA LYS A 744 -16.81 -1.78 12.14
C LYS A 744 -17.23 -0.31 12.00
N MET A 745 -16.34 0.61 12.38
CA MET A 745 -16.59 2.03 12.15
C MET A 745 -16.57 2.33 10.66
N SER A 746 -17.65 2.92 10.14
CA SER A 746 -17.74 3.39 8.76
C SER A 746 -18.68 4.58 8.68
N LYS A 747 -18.19 5.66 8.04
CA LYS A 747 -18.99 6.83 7.69
C LYS A 747 -20.22 6.46 6.86
N SER A 748 -20.11 5.48 5.96
CA SER A 748 -21.21 5.03 5.08
C SER A 748 -22.37 4.35 5.79
N THR A 749 -22.12 3.80 6.98
CA THR A 749 -23.14 3.11 7.76
C THR A 749 -23.78 4.00 8.83
N GLY A 750 -23.34 5.26 8.94
CA GLY A 750 -23.66 6.14 10.07
C GLY A 750 -23.00 5.73 11.40
N ASN A 751 -22.31 4.58 11.45
CA ASN A 751 -21.58 4.09 12.62
C ASN A 751 -20.17 4.69 12.67
N PHE A 752 -20.08 5.98 12.98
CA PHE A 752 -18.84 6.73 13.05
C PHE A 752 -18.88 7.73 14.21
N LEU A 753 -17.74 7.97 14.85
CA LEU A 753 -17.61 8.96 15.91
C LEU A 753 -16.23 9.58 15.87
N THR A 754 -16.17 10.91 15.81
CA THR A 754 -14.93 11.68 15.98
C THR A 754 -14.48 11.72 17.44
N MET A 755 -13.21 12.03 17.68
CA MET A 755 -12.69 12.24 19.04
C MET A 755 -13.39 13.44 19.70
N ALA A 756 -13.58 14.53 18.94
CA ALA A 756 -14.32 15.72 19.40
C ALA A 756 -15.78 15.40 19.79
N GLU A 757 -16.48 14.64 18.95
CA GLU A 757 -17.86 14.23 19.27
C GLU A 757 -17.91 13.33 20.51
N ALA A 758 -16.94 12.43 20.67
CA ALA A 758 -16.88 11.54 21.82
C ALA A 758 -16.65 12.31 23.13
N THR A 759 -15.68 13.23 23.16
CA THR A 759 -15.42 14.06 24.35
C THR A 759 -16.58 15.00 24.65
N LYS A 760 -17.22 15.59 23.62
CA LYS A 760 -18.43 16.42 23.80
C LYS A 760 -19.62 15.61 24.33
N LYS A 761 -19.80 14.37 23.85
CA LYS A 761 -20.95 13.53 24.18
C LYS A 761 -20.83 12.89 25.57
N TYR A 762 -19.63 12.47 25.96
CA TYR A 762 -19.42 11.64 27.15
C TYR A 762 -18.50 12.25 28.21
N GLY A 763 -17.72 13.29 27.89
CA GLY A 763 -16.60 13.74 28.70
C GLY A 763 -15.31 12.98 28.39
N ALA A 764 -14.17 13.60 28.67
CA ALA A 764 -12.85 13.03 28.41
C ALA A 764 -12.59 11.79 29.27
N ASP A 765 -12.90 11.84 30.57
CA ASP A 765 -12.61 10.76 31.50
C ASP A 765 -13.42 9.50 31.20
N ALA A 766 -14.72 9.66 30.93
CA ALA A 766 -15.60 8.53 30.57
C ALA A 766 -15.17 7.89 29.24
N MET A 767 -14.82 8.70 28.24
CA MET A 767 -14.27 8.21 26.97
C MET A 767 -12.98 7.41 27.21
N ARG A 768 -12.03 7.95 27.99
CA ARG A 768 -10.75 7.28 28.27
C ARG A 768 -10.91 5.99 29.04
N LEU A 769 -11.76 5.97 30.06
CA LEU A 769 -12.05 4.76 30.83
C LEU A 769 -12.62 3.66 29.93
N THR A 770 -13.52 4.03 29.03
CA THR A 770 -14.08 3.09 28.03
C THR A 770 -13.00 2.59 27.06
N LEU A 771 -12.10 3.45 26.58
CA LEU A 771 -11.00 3.06 25.69
C LEU A 771 -9.94 2.18 26.38
N ALA A 772 -9.81 2.29 27.70
CA ALA A 772 -8.99 1.37 28.50
C ALA A 772 -9.59 -0.03 28.53
N ASP A 773 -10.91 -0.13 28.69
CA ASP A 773 -11.66 -1.40 28.75
C ASP A 773 -11.94 -2.04 27.36
N ALA A 774 -11.84 -1.25 26.28
CA ALA A 774 -12.20 -1.70 24.91
C ALA A 774 -11.37 -2.90 24.39
N GLY A 775 -10.18 -3.13 24.94
CA GLY A 775 -9.30 -4.25 24.57
C GLY A 775 -7.82 -3.92 24.63
N ASP A 776 -6.99 -4.91 24.94
CA ASP A 776 -5.55 -4.77 25.13
C ASP A 776 -4.70 -5.69 24.24
N ASP A 777 -5.31 -6.60 23.47
CA ASP A 777 -4.62 -7.49 22.52
C ASP A 777 -4.57 -6.95 21.07
N ILE A 778 -4.07 -7.77 20.12
CA ILE A 778 -4.00 -7.45 18.68
C ILE A 778 -5.33 -7.73 17.95
N SER A 779 -6.30 -8.36 18.61
CA SER A 779 -7.63 -8.57 18.06
C SER A 779 -8.42 -7.25 18.04
N ASP A 780 -9.50 -7.21 17.25
CA ASP A 780 -10.30 -6.00 17.14
C ASP A 780 -11.01 -5.71 18.47
N ALA A 781 -10.81 -4.48 18.97
CA ALA A 781 -11.35 -3.99 20.23
C ALA A 781 -12.85 -3.68 20.08
N LYS A 782 -13.65 -3.92 21.11
CA LYS A 782 -15.12 -3.94 21.01
C LYS A 782 -15.83 -2.77 21.66
#